data_AF-A0A256I4K3-F1
#
_entry.id   AF-A0A256I4K3-F1
#
_cell.length_a   1.000
_cell.length_b   1.000
_cell.length_c   1.000
_cell.angle_alpha   90.00
_cell.angle_beta   90.00
_cell.angle_gamma   90.00
#
_symmetry.space_group_name_H-M   'P 1'
#
loop_
_entity.id
_entity.type
_entity.pdbx_description
1 polymer ?
#
loop_
_entity_poly.entity_id
_entity_poly.type
_entity_poly.pdbx_seq_one_letter_code
_entity_poly.pdbx_strand_id
1 'polypeptide(L)'
;MLFSGPAGVGKCVTGETPVLTDSGVRPIEDVVGDTDGFGESEDEIRIATMTDRNDFEYVEPSHVFGKRAKELVEVTTRDGTEFRVTPEHKLRVITHEGFEWIPAGELSDGDRIARPSRLPTPATNRTTGPTLRWYDEMNPERTEVTLDAETADDLNLDRTVPLSALRATADGVDSWVNGVEAIEYVRQGRRSRSITPPTDVTPELARFVGLAISEAHIDGGRIKFYNTDDALLDAFDSAAHDVFDVETRRGTQKDVPYVAIGSRTLTHYLESVFDAFASASGEKGIGSNLVTAGTDARAAFLRAMFDAEAHVSANGIIELTQRNSGHITLLSYLLTTFGISTRRKELQKSATNGSGVERTYHALYISGARELRRFRDAIGFTIAHKSDRLDEHAQKEANPNYDTIPSQTVLRDLCRRLEIPITEHLPKSLNPESPGRERYCSVLDSVVDAATKQIENTQRALERLESIRPELEAATAVPTTWIESRGELAPIETRKQVSEVVGARSDRLLEYSDGRRTPRANRVVRILGELDRPVEDVQIDHVETELSECIDLLGVEYAEVVDGLQIETPDLTNLLRSDDSTLTSLTRLETVADRLREIATDWLSLETVELLDKASRIANADLRYDEVETVESVAADERVYDLTVPGTRNYVAGENPTVMHNTTAATAIARQVYGEDNWRGNFLELNASDQRGIDVVRDRIKGFARSSFGGDFRIVFLDEADSLTSDAQSALRRTMEQFSDNTRFILSCNYSSKIIDPIQSRCAVFRFSPLSDAAVASQTREIAAAEGIEVTDEGVDALVYAADGDMRRAINSLQAAATTGDVVDEEAVYAITATARPEEIESMVTNALEGDFSRARATLDTLLTETGMAGGDVIDQLHRSVWEFDLSEREAVALMERIGEADYRIAEGANEQVQLESLLASLSLEE
;
A
#
# COMPACT_ATOMS: atom_id res chain seq x y z
N MET A 1 20.40 9.60 -22.32
CA MET A 1 19.03 9.54 -22.86
C MET A 1 18.18 10.34 -21.90
N LEU A 2 17.29 11.17 -22.42
CA LEU A 2 16.30 11.88 -21.64
C LEU A 2 14.94 11.39 -22.14
N PHE A 3 14.28 10.54 -21.36
CA PHE A 3 12.88 10.19 -21.55
C PHE A 3 12.07 11.35 -21.03
N SER A 4 11.37 12.02 -21.93
CA SER A 4 10.45 13.08 -21.59
C SER A 4 9.05 12.51 -21.77
N GLY A 5 8.39 12.14 -20.68
CA GLY A 5 7.06 11.50 -20.61
C GLY A 5 7.05 10.10 -19.92
N PRO A 6 5.87 9.45 -19.75
CA PRO A 6 5.63 8.31 -18.80
C PRO A 6 6.16 6.88 -19.21
N ALA A 7 6.43 5.90 -18.28
CA ALA A 7 7.31 4.67 -18.46
C ALA A 7 6.82 3.21 -18.01
N GLY A 8 7.31 2.05 -18.59
CA GLY A 8 7.09 0.59 -18.21
C GLY A 8 7.77 -0.64 -19.00
N VAL A 9 8.62 -1.63 -18.48
CA VAL A 9 9.02 -3.06 -18.92
C VAL A 9 10.25 -3.76 -18.18
N GLY A 10 10.25 -5.09 -17.84
CA GLY A 10 11.31 -5.78 -17.03
C GLY A 10 11.05 -7.14 -16.29
N LYS A 11 10.51 -7.13 -15.06
CA LYS A 11 10.64 -8.18 -14.00
C LYS A 11 9.64 -9.33 -14.24
N CYS A 12 10.02 -10.61 -14.12
CA CYS A 12 9.11 -11.74 -14.42
C CYS A 12 9.35 -12.98 -13.52
N VAL A 13 8.35 -13.86 -13.41
CA VAL A 13 8.34 -15.16 -12.70
C VAL A 13 7.99 -16.32 -13.64
N THR A 14 8.22 -17.58 -13.26
CA THR A 14 7.89 -18.76 -14.09
C THR A 14 6.38 -19.05 -14.17
N GLY A 15 5.90 -19.66 -15.27
CA GLY A 15 4.47 -19.90 -15.54
C GLY A 15 3.72 -20.71 -14.48
N GLU A 16 4.39 -21.71 -13.90
CA GLU A 16 3.81 -22.56 -12.85
C GLU A 16 3.62 -21.83 -11.51
N THR A 17 4.14 -20.59 -11.37
CA THR A 17 4.07 -19.83 -10.12
C THR A 17 2.60 -19.59 -9.75
N PRO A 18 2.10 -20.12 -8.62
CA PRO A 18 0.70 -19.96 -8.26
C PRO A 18 0.43 -18.55 -7.73
N VAL A 19 -0.66 -17.95 -8.18
CA VAL A 19 -1.15 -16.62 -7.80
C VAL A 19 -2.50 -16.81 -7.11
N LEU A 20 -2.69 -16.10 -5.99
CA LEU A 20 -3.98 -16.09 -5.31
C LEU A 20 -4.92 -15.10 -5.99
N THR A 21 -5.96 -15.64 -6.60
CA THR A 21 -7.02 -14.87 -7.22
C THR A 21 -8.30 -14.90 -6.38
N ASP A 22 -9.26 -14.05 -6.71
CA ASP A 22 -10.63 -14.09 -6.21
C ASP A 22 -11.46 -15.27 -6.76
N SER A 23 -10.87 -16.06 -7.65
CA SER A 23 -11.44 -17.26 -8.25
C SER A 23 -10.59 -18.50 -7.99
N GLY A 24 -9.74 -18.50 -6.95
CA GLY A 24 -8.91 -19.63 -6.53
C GLY A 24 -7.40 -19.41 -6.66
N VAL A 25 -6.61 -20.45 -6.48
CA VAL A 25 -5.17 -20.39 -6.69
C VAL A 25 -4.85 -20.87 -8.11
N ARG A 26 -4.29 -20.02 -8.98
CA ARG A 26 -4.01 -20.34 -10.38
C ARG A 26 -2.54 -20.17 -10.72
N PRO A 27 -1.93 -21.02 -11.57
CA PRO A 27 -0.65 -20.70 -12.21
C PRO A 27 -0.70 -19.32 -12.88
N ILE A 28 0.37 -18.54 -12.82
CA ILE A 28 0.42 -17.20 -13.43
C ILE A 28 0.25 -17.26 -14.96
N GLU A 29 0.67 -18.36 -15.59
CA GLU A 29 0.45 -18.57 -17.04
C GLU A 29 -1.04 -18.67 -17.40
N ASP A 30 -1.87 -19.22 -16.51
CA ASP A 30 -3.33 -19.26 -16.70
C ASP A 30 -3.96 -17.88 -16.49
N VAL A 31 -3.32 -17.00 -15.71
CA VAL A 31 -3.78 -15.63 -15.47
C VAL A 31 -3.37 -14.69 -16.61
N VAL A 32 -2.19 -14.90 -17.20
CA VAL A 32 -1.67 -14.07 -18.31
C VAL A 32 -2.10 -14.57 -19.70
N GLY A 33 -2.38 -15.87 -19.82
CA GLY A 33 -2.70 -16.52 -21.08
C GLY A 33 -1.51 -16.62 -22.04
N ASP A 34 -1.81 -16.65 -23.33
CA ASP A 34 -0.83 -16.85 -24.41
C ASP A 34 0.00 -15.59 -24.76
N THR A 35 -0.20 -14.48 -24.04
CA THR A 35 0.43 -13.17 -24.26
C THR A 35 1.95 -13.24 -24.38
N ASP A 36 2.50 -12.61 -25.44
CA ASP A 36 3.94 -12.40 -25.66
C ASP A 36 4.19 -10.91 -25.87
N GLY A 37 4.98 -10.29 -25.00
CA GLY A 37 4.97 -8.84 -24.78
C GLY A 37 3.90 -8.43 -23.78
N PHE A 38 3.34 -7.23 -23.94
CA PHE A 38 2.24 -6.72 -23.09
C PHE A 38 0.89 -7.09 -23.70
N GLY A 39 -0.06 -7.38 -22.82
CA GLY A 39 -1.48 -7.55 -23.15
C GLY A 39 -2.36 -7.07 -22.00
N GLU A 40 -3.67 -7.07 -22.24
CA GLU A 40 -4.68 -6.80 -21.21
C GLU A 40 -5.03 -8.10 -20.47
N SER A 41 -5.52 -7.99 -19.24
CA SER A 41 -6.03 -9.13 -18.50
C SER A 41 -7.35 -9.58 -19.15
N GLU A 42 -7.40 -10.79 -19.71
CA GLU A 42 -8.61 -11.29 -20.41
C GLU A 42 -9.77 -11.63 -19.46
N ASP A 43 -9.51 -11.74 -18.15
CA ASP A 43 -10.49 -12.04 -17.12
C ASP A 43 -10.56 -10.90 -16.06
N GLU A 44 -11.76 -10.61 -15.53
CA GLU A 44 -12.04 -9.79 -14.31
C GLU A 44 -11.44 -10.46 -13.04
N ILE A 45 -10.21 -10.93 -13.12
CA ILE A 45 -9.54 -11.65 -12.06
C ILE A 45 -8.83 -10.64 -11.16
N ARG A 46 -9.27 -10.57 -9.89
CA ARG A 46 -8.55 -9.80 -8.88
C ARG A 46 -7.51 -10.68 -8.23
N ILE A 47 -6.31 -10.15 -8.06
CA ILE A 47 -5.21 -10.84 -7.39
C ILE A 47 -4.91 -10.21 -6.04
N ALA A 48 -4.38 -11.02 -5.11
CA ALA A 48 -3.89 -10.49 -3.84
C ALA A 48 -2.65 -9.60 -4.07
N THR A 49 -2.71 -8.36 -3.59
CA THR A 49 -1.66 -7.36 -3.72
C THR A 49 -1.25 -6.79 -2.37
N MET A 50 -0.02 -6.28 -2.29
CA MET A 50 0.52 -5.57 -1.15
C MET A 50 0.61 -4.07 -1.45
N THR A 51 0.08 -3.24 -0.56
CA THR A 51 0.20 -1.78 -0.62
C THR A 51 1.58 -1.30 -0.17
N ASP A 52 1.85 -0.02 -0.33
CA ASP A 52 3.06 0.67 0.18
C ASP A 52 3.14 0.71 1.73
N ARG A 53 2.01 0.47 2.40
CA ARG A 53 1.89 0.35 3.85
C ARG A 53 2.07 -1.09 4.37
N ASN A 54 2.38 -2.04 3.48
CA ASN A 54 2.49 -3.47 3.78
C ASN A 54 1.15 -4.13 4.18
N ASP A 55 0.02 -3.52 3.84
CA ASP A 55 -1.32 -4.11 3.96
C ASP A 55 -1.64 -4.92 2.69
N PHE A 56 -2.63 -5.80 2.78
CA PHE A 56 -3.00 -6.67 1.67
C PHE A 56 -4.45 -6.45 1.23
N GLU A 57 -4.65 -6.32 -0.09
CA GLU A 57 -5.95 -6.14 -0.71
C GLU A 57 -6.02 -6.81 -2.09
N TYR A 58 -7.22 -7.11 -2.57
CA TYR A 58 -7.44 -7.67 -3.89
C TYR A 58 -7.60 -6.57 -4.93
N VAL A 59 -6.82 -6.61 -6.00
CA VAL A 59 -6.84 -5.61 -7.08
C VAL A 59 -6.73 -6.31 -8.42
N GLU A 60 -7.43 -5.77 -9.42
CA GLU A 60 -7.32 -6.24 -10.78
C GLU A 60 -5.98 -5.81 -11.40
N PRO A 61 -5.22 -6.74 -12.04
CA PRO A 61 -4.04 -6.39 -12.81
C PRO A 61 -4.42 -5.44 -13.95
N SER A 62 -3.68 -4.35 -14.13
CA SER A 62 -3.92 -3.46 -15.27
C SER A 62 -3.40 -4.04 -16.58
N HIS A 63 -2.29 -4.78 -16.52
CA HIS A 63 -1.68 -5.41 -17.70
C HIS A 63 -1.05 -6.73 -17.32
N VAL A 64 -0.96 -7.61 -18.30
CA VAL A 64 -0.23 -8.87 -18.21
C VAL A 64 0.95 -8.83 -19.17
N PHE A 65 2.02 -9.55 -18.83
CA PHE A 65 3.22 -9.59 -19.66
C PHE A 65 3.78 -11.00 -19.75
N GLY A 66 4.21 -11.41 -20.95
CA GLY A 66 4.88 -12.68 -21.18
C GLY A 66 6.13 -12.51 -22.03
N LYS A 67 7.17 -13.31 -21.77
CA LYS A 67 8.36 -13.43 -22.64
C LYS A 67 9.06 -14.77 -22.43
N ARG A 68 10.10 -15.06 -23.19
CA ARG A 68 11.07 -16.15 -22.85
C ARG A 68 12.27 -15.59 -22.10
N ALA A 69 12.68 -16.28 -21.03
CA ALA A 69 13.89 -15.98 -20.28
C ALA A 69 14.98 -17.02 -20.58
N LYS A 70 16.24 -16.56 -20.58
CA LYS A 70 17.41 -17.43 -20.79
C LYS A 70 18.13 -17.78 -19.49
N GLU A 71 17.92 -16.95 -18.48
CA GLU A 71 18.48 -17.13 -17.15
C GLU A 71 17.36 -16.93 -16.13
N LEU A 72 17.38 -17.78 -15.11
CA LEU A 72 16.51 -17.68 -13.94
C LEU A 72 17.38 -17.78 -12.68
N VAL A 73 16.86 -17.23 -11.59
CA VAL A 73 17.37 -17.46 -10.24
C VAL A 73 16.34 -18.29 -9.50
N GLU A 74 16.81 -19.42 -8.99
CA GLU A 74 16.07 -20.29 -8.09
C GLU A 74 16.41 -19.92 -6.66
N VAL A 75 15.39 -19.58 -5.87
CA VAL A 75 15.54 -19.21 -4.47
C VAL A 75 14.86 -20.27 -3.62
N THR A 76 15.62 -20.92 -2.75
CA THR A 76 15.08 -21.80 -1.71
C THR A 76 15.14 -21.10 -0.38
N THR A 77 14.06 -21.21 0.39
CA THR A 77 13.91 -20.58 1.70
C THR A 77 13.75 -21.62 2.79
N ARG A 78 14.01 -21.24 4.04
CA ARG A 78 14.01 -22.11 5.22
C ARG A 78 12.65 -22.71 5.54
N ASP A 79 11.55 -22.02 5.21
CA ASP A 79 10.22 -22.62 5.30
C ASP A 79 9.93 -23.58 4.13
N GLY A 80 10.91 -23.86 3.27
CA GLY A 80 10.86 -24.85 2.19
C GLY A 80 10.07 -24.38 0.97
N THR A 81 10.07 -23.08 0.73
CA THR A 81 9.52 -22.52 -0.52
C THR A 81 10.63 -22.42 -1.53
N GLU A 82 10.32 -22.84 -2.74
CA GLU A 82 11.17 -22.79 -3.91
C GLU A 82 10.41 -22.02 -4.98
N PHE A 83 11.06 -21.02 -5.57
CA PHE A 83 10.49 -20.27 -6.68
C PHE A 83 11.58 -19.80 -7.62
N ARG A 84 11.23 -19.70 -8.90
CA ARG A 84 12.14 -19.32 -9.98
C ARG A 84 11.68 -18.01 -10.59
N VAL A 85 12.58 -17.03 -10.63
CA VAL A 85 12.32 -15.68 -11.16
C VAL A 85 13.45 -15.23 -12.07
N THR A 86 13.17 -14.27 -12.95
CA THR A 86 14.28 -13.56 -13.62
C THR A 86 15.20 -12.95 -12.57
N PRO A 87 16.53 -13.02 -12.72
CA PRO A 87 17.47 -12.49 -11.73
C PRO A 87 17.12 -11.06 -11.25
N GLU A 88 16.43 -10.27 -12.08
CA GLU A 88 16.16 -8.84 -11.98
C GLU A 88 14.87 -8.55 -11.22
N HIS A 89 14.07 -9.60 -11.02
CA HIS A 89 12.90 -9.56 -10.18
C HIS A 89 13.35 -9.20 -8.77
N LYS A 90 12.78 -8.14 -8.20
CA LYS A 90 13.15 -7.69 -6.85
C LYS A 90 12.26 -8.38 -5.83
N LEU A 91 12.84 -8.83 -4.73
CA LEU A 91 12.11 -9.35 -3.57
C LEU A 91 12.23 -8.37 -2.41
N ARG A 92 11.16 -8.29 -1.61
CA ARG A 92 11.13 -7.42 -0.44
C ARG A 92 11.91 -8.09 0.68
N VAL A 93 12.97 -7.48 1.15
CA VAL A 93 13.83 -8.00 2.22
C VAL A 93 13.80 -7.06 3.42
N ILE A 94 13.82 -7.61 4.64
CA ILE A 94 14.03 -6.82 5.85
C ILE A 94 15.51 -6.86 6.25
N THR A 95 16.13 -5.70 6.42
CA THR A 95 17.51 -5.52 6.89
C THR A 95 17.50 -4.83 8.25
N HIS A 96 18.68 -4.55 8.83
CA HIS A 96 18.78 -3.73 10.04
C HIS A 96 18.34 -2.27 9.82
N GLU A 97 18.30 -1.81 8.57
CA GLU A 97 17.91 -0.46 8.20
C GLU A 97 16.46 -0.39 7.72
N GLY A 98 15.65 -1.44 7.89
CA GLY A 98 14.26 -1.50 7.44
C GLY A 98 14.10 -2.30 6.15
N PHE A 99 13.03 -2.00 5.41
CA PHE A 99 12.69 -2.75 4.22
C PHE A 99 13.44 -2.27 2.98
N GLU A 100 13.97 -3.22 2.22
CA GLU A 100 14.69 -2.98 0.97
C GLU A 100 14.14 -3.88 -0.15
N TRP A 101 14.30 -3.46 -1.41
CA TRP A 101 14.00 -4.28 -2.58
C TRP A 101 15.30 -4.78 -3.19
N ILE A 102 15.58 -6.08 -3.04
CA ILE A 102 16.82 -6.70 -3.50
C ILE A 102 16.53 -7.53 -4.76
N PRO A 103 17.23 -7.32 -5.88
CA PRO A 103 17.13 -8.19 -7.06
C PRO A 103 17.44 -9.65 -6.70
N ALA A 104 16.72 -10.62 -7.26
CA ALA A 104 16.89 -12.03 -6.96
C ALA A 104 18.34 -12.52 -7.17
N GLY A 105 19.01 -12.05 -8.22
CA GLY A 105 20.42 -12.38 -8.49
C GLY A 105 21.43 -11.73 -7.55
N GLU A 106 21.00 -10.85 -6.63
CA GLU A 106 21.83 -10.25 -5.57
C GLU A 106 21.51 -10.78 -4.18
N LEU A 107 20.49 -11.64 -4.06
CA LEU A 107 20.17 -12.28 -2.79
C LEU A 107 21.31 -13.17 -2.31
N SER A 108 21.49 -13.20 -1.00
CA SER A 108 22.48 -14.02 -0.31
C SER A 108 21.83 -14.93 0.71
N ASP A 109 22.48 -16.05 1.01
CA ASP A 109 22.07 -16.94 2.10
C ASP A 109 21.96 -16.14 3.41
N GLY A 110 20.84 -16.33 4.13
CA GLY A 110 20.52 -15.61 5.35
C GLY A 110 19.70 -14.32 5.14
N ASP A 111 19.54 -13.84 3.90
CA ASP A 111 18.61 -12.74 3.61
C ASP A 111 17.18 -13.12 4.00
N ARG A 112 16.38 -12.12 4.37
CA ARG A 112 15.06 -12.36 4.98
C ARG A 112 13.96 -11.76 4.14
N ILE A 113 13.38 -12.59 3.28
CA ILE A 113 12.33 -12.20 2.33
C ILE A 113 11.00 -12.06 3.06
N ALA A 114 10.31 -10.97 2.78
CA ALA A 114 8.99 -10.68 3.32
C ALA A 114 7.90 -11.51 2.64
N ARG A 115 7.03 -12.06 3.46
CA ARG A 115 5.85 -12.85 3.07
C ARG A 115 4.62 -12.35 3.80
N PRO A 116 3.42 -12.51 3.23
CA PRO A 116 2.19 -12.27 3.97
C PRO A 116 2.14 -13.17 5.21
N SER A 117 2.04 -12.56 6.39
CA SER A 117 1.72 -13.25 7.63
C SER A 117 0.23 -13.45 7.80
N ARG A 118 -0.58 -12.67 7.08
CA ARG A 118 -2.01 -12.84 6.92
C ARG A 118 -2.42 -12.33 5.54
N LEU A 119 -3.37 -13.01 4.91
CA LEU A 119 -3.99 -12.55 3.66
C LEU A 119 -5.47 -12.22 3.88
N PRO A 120 -5.99 -11.20 3.19
CA PRO A 120 -7.43 -10.97 3.14
C PRO A 120 -8.11 -12.16 2.47
N THR A 121 -9.40 -12.30 2.76
CA THR A 121 -10.29 -13.16 1.99
C THR A 121 -10.78 -12.37 0.78
N PRO A 122 -10.84 -12.97 -0.42
CA PRO A 122 -11.45 -12.28 -1.55
C PRO A 122 -12.91 -12.00 -1.23
N ALA A 123 -13.31 -10.74 -1.30
CA ALA A 123 -14.70 -10.36 -1.11
C ALA A 123 -15.49 -10.93 -2.29
N THR A 124 -16.49 -11.77 -2.02
CA THR A 124 -17.46 -12.12 -3.04
C THR A 124 -18.26 -10.85 -3.35
N ASN A 125 -18.17 -10.33 -4.58
CA ASN A 125 -18.93 -9.15 -5.04
C ASN A 125 -20.47 -9.39 -5.07
N ARG A 126 -20.96 -10.43 -4.39
CA ARG A 126 -22.30 -10.99 -4.55
C ARG A 126 -23.03 -10.92 -3.22
N THR A 127 -23.78 -9.85 -3.04
CA THR A 127 -24.58 -9.59 -1.85
C THR A 127 -25.88 -10.42 -1.81
N THR A 128 -26.25 -11.08 -2.91
CA THR A 128 -27.47 -11.90 -3.05
C THR A 128 -27.30 -12.99 -4.12
N GLY A 129 -27.45 -14.27 -3.77
CA GLY A 129 -27.49 -15.42 -4.70
C GLY A 129 -26.63 -16.63 -4.27
N PRO A 130 -26.84 -17.83 -4.84
CA PRO A 130 -26.03 -19.04 -4.60
C PRO A 130 -24.54 -18.82 -4.90
N THR A 131 -23.66 -19.18 -3.96
CA THR A 131 -22.20 -19.12 -4.19
C THR A 131 -21.69 -20.24 -5.10
N LEU A 132 -22.37 -21.39 -5.15
CA LEU A 132 -22.02 -22.54 -6.00
C LEU A 132 -22.84 -22.58 -7.28
N ARG A 133 -22.18 -22.29 -8.40
CA ARG A 133 -22.78 -22.26 -9.75
C ARG A 133 -22.70 -23.60 -10.45
N TRP A 134 -23.15 -24.67 -9.77
CA TRP A 134 -23.18 -26.02 -10.33
C TRP A 134 -23.90 -26.07 -11.68
N TYR A 135 -24.89 -25.21 -11.84
CA TYR A 135 -25.67 -25.09 -13.06
C TYR A 135 -24.88 -24.55 -14.23
N ASP A 136 -23.72 -23.91 -14.05
CA ASP A 136 -22.80 -23.48 -15.13
C ASP A 136 -21.71 -24.51 -15.41
N GLU A 137 -21.24 -25.18 -14.36
CA GLU A 137 -20.11 -26.11 -14.41
C GLU A 137 -20.51 -27.52 -14.87
N MET A 138 -21.72 -27.98 -14.52
CA MET A 138 -22.20 -29.29 -14.91
C MET A 138 -22.63 -29.34 -16.39
N ASN A 139 -22.43 -30.49 -17.04
CA ASN A 139 -22.80 -30.67 -18.44
C ASN A 139 -24.32 -30.56 -18.65
N PRO A 140 -24.81 -29.57 -19.43
CA PRO A 140 -26.24 -29.29 -19.54
C PRO A 140 -27.03 -30.34 -20.32
N GLU A 141 -26.39 -31.12 -21.19
CA GLU A 141 -27.03 -32.20 -21.95
C GLU A 141 -27.13 -33.51 -21.16
N ARG A 142 -26.34 -33.65 -20.08
CA ARG A 142 -26.26 -34.86 -19.25
C ARG A 142 -26.79 -34.67 -17.84
N THR A 143 -27.39 -33.52 -17.55
CA THR A 143 -27.94 -33.19 -16.24
C THR A 143 -29.43 -32.90 -16.40
N GLU A 144 -30.27 -33.67 -15.72
CA GLU A 144 -31.68 -33.33 -15.55
C GLU A 144 -31.89 -32.69 -14.18
N VAL A 145 -32.82 -31.75 -14.13
CA VAL A 145 -33.15 -30.93 -12.96
C VAL A 145 -34.62 -31.11 -12.65
N THR A 146 -34.94 -31.35 -11.38
CA THR A 146 -36.30 -31.40 -10.88
C THR A 146 -36.59 -30.14 -10.07
N LEU A 147 -37.54 -29.35 -10.52
CA LEU A 147 -38.00 -28.10 -9.89
C LEU A 147 -39.19 -28.38 -9.00
N ASP A 148 -39.39 -27.61 -7.93
CA ASP A 148 -40.63 -27.59 -7.15
C ASP A 148 -41.86 -27.21 -8.01
N ALA A 149 -43.05 -27.43 -7.46
CA ALA A 149 -44.28 -27.23 -8.22
C ALA A 149 -44.54 -25.75 -8.58
N GLU A 150 -44.18 -24.82 -7.69
CA GLU A 150 -44.42 -23.38 -7.87
C GLU A 150 -43.53 -22.84 -9.00
N THR A 151 -42.23 -23.15 -8.93
CA THR A 151 -41.22 -22.76 -9.91
C THR A 151 -41.48 -23.40 -11.29
N ALA A 152 -41.88 -24.68 -11.33
CA ALA A 152 -42.21 -25.33 -12.60
C ALA A 152 -43.44 -24.69 -13.28
N ASP A 153 -44.47 -24.35 -12.49
CA ASP A 153 -45.68 -23.69 -12.98
C ASP A 153 -45.36 -22.25 -13.45
N ASP A 154 -44.54 -21.52 -12.70
CA ASP A 154 -44.13 -20.14 -13.03
C ASP A 154 -43.33 -20.07 -14.34
N LEU A 155 -42.42 -21.03 -14.57
CA LEU A 155 -41.63 -21.13 -15.81
C LEU A 155 -42.37 -21.81 -16.96
N ASN A 156 -43.58 -22.35 -16.71
CA ASN A 156 -44.34 -23.16 -17.66
C ASN A 156 -43.51 -24.32 -18.25
N LEU A 157 -42.81 -25.04 -17.36
CA LEU A 157 -41.97 -26.20 -17.67
C LEU A 157 -42.51 -27.47 -17.00
N ASP A 158 -42.14 -28.62 -17.55
CA ASP A 158 -42.35 -29.88 -16.83
C ASP A 158 -41.53 -29.89 -15.52
N ARG A 159 -42.02 -30.59 -14.49
CA ARG A 159 -41.31 -30.67 -13.20
C ARG A 159 -39.89 -31.21 -13.32
N THR A 160 -39.59 -32.05 -14.31
CA THR A 160 -38.23 -32.54 -14.59
C THR A 160 -37.84 -32.20 -16.01
N VAL A 161 -36.78 -31.40 -16.16
CA VAL A 161 -36.30 -30.91 -17.46
C VAL A 161 -34.78 -31.03 -17.57
N PRO A 162 -34.21 -31.13 -18.78
CA PRO A 162 -32.76 -31.00 -18.97
C PRO A 162 -32.26 -29.63 -18.49
N LEU A 163 -31.06 -29.58 -17.93
CA LEU A 163 -30.41 -28.33 -17.52
C LEU A 163 -30.25 -27.36 -18.70
N SER A 164 -30.06 -27.87 -19.93
CA SER A 164 -30.06 -27.03 -21.14
C SER A 164 -31.37 -26.29 -21.39
N ALA A 165 -32.52 -26.87 -21.01
CA ALA A 165 -33.82 -26.21 -21.14
C ALA A 165 -34.00 -25.09 -20.11
N LEU A 166 -33.51 -25.31 -18.87
CA LEU A 166 -33.51 -24.28 -17.83
C LEU A 166 -32.56 -23.12 -18.14
N ARG A 167 -31.36 -23.40 -18.65
CA ARG A 167 -30.44 -22.34 -19.09
C ARG A 167 -30.99 -21.50 -20.26
N ALA A 168 -31.96 -22.02 -21.00
CA ALA A 168 -32.57 -21.34 -22.14
C ALA A 168 -33.79 -20.48 -21.76
N THR A 169 -34.24 -20.49 -20.51
CA THR A 169 -35.36 -19.63 -20.06
C THR A 169 -34.93 -18.16 -20.01
N ALA A 170 -35.83 -17.24 -20.37
CA ALA A 170 -35.54 -15.81 -20.39
C ALA A 170 -35.45 -15.17 -18.99
N ASP A 171 -35.96 -15.85 -17.95
CA ASP A 171 -36.15 -15.30 -16.60
C ASP A 171 -34.87 -15.31 -15.73
N GLY A 172 -33.73 -15.72 -16.29
CA GLY A 172 -32.44 -15.76 -15.60
C GLY A 172 -32.37 -16.83 -14.49
N VAL A 173 -31.18 -17.06 -13.94
CA VAL A 173 -30.93 -18.17 -13.00
C VAL A 173 -31.64 -17.99 -11.66
N ASP A 174 -31.70 -16.76 -11.15
CA ASP A 174 -32.26 -16.45 -9.83
C ASP A 174 -33.77 -16.76 -9.74
N SER A 175 -34.47 -16.79 -10.87
CA SER A 175 -35.88 -17.14 -10.95
C SER A 175 -36.18 -18.61 -10.63
N TRP A 176 -35.20 -19.51 -10.77
CA TRP A 176 -35.45 -20.94 -10.70
C TRP A 176 -34.47 -21.73 -9.82
N VAL A 177 -33.27 -21.20 -9.54
CA VAL A 177 -32.23 -21.94 -8.80
C VAL A 177 -32.67 -22.31 -7.39
N ASN A 178 -33.42 -21.43 -6.72
CA ASN A 178 -33.96 -21.69 -5.38
C ASN A 178 -35.09 -22.72 -5.37
N GLY A 179 -35.73 -22.94 -6.53
CA GLY A 179 -36.78 -23.93 -6.71
C GLY A 179 -36.27 -25.30 -7.13
N VAL A 180 -34.96 -25.52 -7.21
CA VAL A 180 -34.38 -26.82 -7.58
C VAL A 180 -34.44 -27.78 -6.37
N GLU A 181 -35.26 -28.83 -6.47
CA GLU A 181 -35.34 -29.88 -5.44
C GLU A 181 -34.25 -30.94 -5.62
N ALA A 182 -33.91 -31.27 -6.87
CA ALA A 182 -32.97 -32.36 -7.17
C ALA A 182 -32.33 -32.26 -8.56
N ILE A 183 -31.15 -32.86 -8.71
CA ILE A 183 -30.47 -33.09 -9.99
C ILE A 183 -30.16 -34.57 -10.21
N GLU A 184 -30.12 -35.01 -11.47
CA GLU A 184 -29.82 -36.38 -11.88
C GLU A 184 -28.88 -36.41 -13.10
N TYR A 185 -27.78 -37.17 -13.02
CA TYR A 185 -26.91 -37.41 -14.17
C TYR A 185 -27.47 -38.47 -15.11
N VAL A 186 -27.53 -38.18 -16.41
CA VAL A 186 -28.09 -39.04 -17.45
C VAL A 186 -27.00 -39.59 -18.37
N ARG A 187 -26.97 -40.92 -18.53
CA ARG A 187 -26.09 -41.59 -19.50
C ARG A 187 -26.85 -42.69 -20.24
N GLN A 188 -26.87 -42.62 -21.58
CA GLN A 188 -27.55 -43.60 -22.44
C GLN A 188 -29.04 -43.80 -22.05
N GLY A 189 -29.73 -42.70 -21.71
CA GLY A 189 -31.14 -42.71 -21.31
C GLY A 189 -31.43 -43.31 -19.94
N ARG A 190 -30.41 -43.56 -19.10
CA ARG A 190 -30.57 -43.99 -17.70
C ARG A 190 -30.16 -42.87 -16.75
N ARG A 191 -31.05 -42.53 -15.83
CA ARG A 191 -30.83 -41.56 -14.75
C ARG A 191 -30.09 -42.23 -13.59
N SER A 192 -29.12 -41.53 -13.02
CA SER A 192 -28.49 -41.94 -11.76
C SER A 192 -29.34 -41.50 -10.56
N ARG A 193 -28.96 -41.87 -9.33
CA ARG A 193 -29.67 -41.42 -8.13
C ARG A 193 -29.62 -39.89 -8.07
N SER A 194 -30.75 -39.28 -7.70
CA SER A 194 -30.83 -37.86 -7.49
C SER A 194 -30.02 -37.42 -6.28
N ILE A 195 -29.57 -36.17 -6.30
CA ILE A 195 -29.09 -35.44 -5.12
C ILE A 195 -29.76 -34.08 -5.08
N THR A 196 -29.91 -33.51 -3.89
CA THR A 196 -30.20 -32.08 -3.76
C THR A 196 -28.88 -31.32 -3.92
N PRO A 197 -28.73 -30.46 -4.94
CA PRO A 197 -27.47 -29.76 -5.17
C PRO A 197 -27.29 -28.63 -4.16
N PRO A 198 -26.17 -28.60 -3.39
CA PRO A 198 -25.85 -27.45 -2.57
C PRO A 198 -25.69 -26.18 -3.41
N THR A 199 -26.26 -25.09 -2.91
CA THR A 199 -26.16 -23.73 -3.49
C THR A 199 -25.01 -22.94 -2.89
N ASP A 200 -24.51 -23.34 -1.72
CA ASP A 200 -23.48 -22.61 -1.00
C ASP A 200 -22.45 -23.51 -0.32
N VAL A 201 -21.24 -22.98 -0.13
CA VAL A 201 -20.18 -23.65 0.61
C VAL A 201 -20.42 -23.51 2.11
N THR A 202 -21.28 -24.36 2.65
CA THR A 202 -21.55 -24.46 4.09
C THR A 202 -20.40 -25.19 4.82
N PRO A 203 -20.27 -25.02 6.16
CA PRO A 203 -19.31 -25.81 6.95
C PRO A 203 -19.47 -27.33 6.80
N GLU A 204 -20.70 -27.82 6.65
CA GLU A 204 -21.01 -29.23 6.46
C GLU A 204 -20.54 -29.75 5.09
N LEU A 205 -20.82 -28.99 4.02
CA LEU A 205 -20.33 -29.31 2.68
C LEU A 205 -18.81 -29.24 2.62
N ALA A 206 -18.21 -28.19 3.17
CA ALA A 206 -16.77 -28.01 3.22
C ALA A 206 -16.07 -29.15 3.98
N ARG A 207 -16.67 -29.63 5.08
CA ARG A 207 -16.21 -30.82 5.80
C ARG A 207 -16.27 -32.08 4.94
N PHE A 208 -17.39 -32.31 4.25
CA PHE A 208 -17.52 -33.45 3.33
C PHE A 208 -16.46 -33.41 2.23
N VAL A 209 -16.26 -32.26 1.60
CA VAL A 209 -15.26 -32.04 0.55
C VAL A 209 -13.85 -32.31 1.09
N GLY A 210 -13.52 -31.82 2.29
CA GLY A 210 -12.23 -32.10 2.94
C GLY A 210 -11.98 -33.59 3.17
N LEU A 211 -12.95 -34.32 3.74
CA LEU A 211 -12.83 -35.77 3.93
C LEU A 211 -12.76 -36.54 2.59
N ALA A 212 -13.48 -36.07 1.58
CA ALA A 212 -13.46 -36.69 0.27
C ALA A 212 -12.12 -36.48 -0.45
N ILE A 213 -11.50 -35.30 -0.35
CA ILE A 213 -10.19 -35.02 -0.94
C ILE A 213 -9.08 -35.80 -0.23
N SER A 214 -9.17 -35.97 1.10
CA SER A 214 -8.11 -36.58 1.88
C SER A 214 -7.91 -38.07 1.56
N GLU A 215 -8.94 -38.90 1.78
CA GLU A 215 -8.78 -40.36 1.73
C GLU A 215 -9.83 -41.07 0.86
N ALA A 216 -10.76 -40.34 0.22
CA ALA A 216 -11.76 -41.00 -0.61
C ALA A 216 -11.23 -41.37 -1.99
N HIS A 217 -11.61 -42.57 -2.45
CA HIS A 217 -11.41 -43.00 -3.81
C HIS A 217 -12.69 -42.80 -4.61
N ILE A 218 -12.62 -41.92 -5.62
CA ILE A 218 -13.73 -41.56 -6.50
C ILE A 218 -13.48 -42.20 -7.88
N ASP A 219 -14.35 -43.14 -8.27
CA ASP A 219 -14.28 -43.80 -9.59
C ASP A 219 -15.65 -44.29 -10.07
N GLY A 220 -15.98 -43.98 -11.33
CA GLY A 220 -17.11 -44.59 -12.05
C GLY A 220 -18.50 -44.38 -11.44
N GLY A 221 -18.68 -43.33 -10.62
CA GLY A 221 -19.89 -43.06 -9.85
C GLY A 221 -19.94 -43.70 -8.47
N ARG A 222 -18.78 -44.02 -7.90
CA ARG A 222 -18.65 -44.51 -6.54
C ARG A 222 -17.62 -43.68 -5.80
N ILE A 223 -17.96 -43.29 -4.59
CA ILE A 223 -17.06 -42.65 -3.64
C ILE A 223 -16.85 -43.65 -2.51
N LYS A 224 -15.60 -44.00 -2.22
CA LYS A 224 -15.25 -44.87 -1.09
C LYS A 224 -14.25 -44.16 -0.18
N PHE A 225 -14.71 -43.73 0.98
CA PHE A 225 -13.86 -43.16 2.01
C PHE A 225 -13.38 -44.27 2.94
N TYR A 226 -12.06 -44.47 3.02
CA TYR A 226 -11.44 -45.47 3.87
C TYR A 226 -10.84 -44.76 5.08
N ASN A 227 -11.04 -45.27 6.29
CA ASN A 227 -10.32 -44.79 7.47
C ASN A 227 -10.39 -45.82 8.61
N THR A 228 -9.43 -45.77 9.53
CA THR A 228 -9.44 -46.64 10.73
C THR A 228 -10.09 -45.98 11.95
N ASP A 229 -10.34 -44.67 11.90
CA ASP A 229 -11.06 -43.94 12.94
C ASP A 229 -12.56 -43.92 12.65
N ASP A 230 -13.34 -44.57 13.53
CA ASP A 230 -14.80 -44.65 13.38
C ASP A 230 -15.47 -43.27 13.42
N ALA A 231 -14.91 -42.29 14.14
CA ALA A 231 -15.48 -40.94 14.21
C ALA A 231 -15.40 -40.22 12.84
N LEU A 232 -14.35 -40.48 12.06
CA LEU A 232 -14.22 -39.92 10.70
C LEU A 232 -15.17 -40.62 9.72
N LEU A 233 -15.38 -41.93 9.87
CA LEU A 233 -16.38 -42.66 9.09
C LEU A 233 -17.79 -42.15 9.41
N ASP A 234 -18.11 -41.93 10.68
CA ASP A 234 -19.38 -41.36 11.14
C ASP A 234 -19.58 -39.92 10.62
N ALA A 235 -18.52 -39.10 10.63
CA ALA A 235 -18.57 -37.74 10.12
C ALA A 235 -18.80 -37.71 8.59
N PHE A 236 -18.13 -38.58 7.83
CA PHE A 236 -18.33 -38.70 6.39
C PHE A 236 -19.75 -39.21 6.06
N ASP A 237 -20.23 -40.20 6.81
CA ASP A 237 -21.58 -40.76 6.68
C ASP A 237 -22.68 -39.73 6.96
N SER A 238 -22.54 -38.99 8.07
CA SER A 238 -23.50 -37.95 8.46
C SER A 238 -23.49 -36.81 7.45
N ALA A 239 -22.32 -36.32 7.04
CA ALA A 239 -22.22 -35.24 6.05
C ALA A 239 -22.77 -35.65 4.67
N ALA A 240 -22.62 -36.92 4.27
CA ALA A 240 -23.22 -37.42 3.03
C ALA A 240 -24.76 -37.37 3.09
N HIS A 241 -25.35 -37.73 4.23
CA HIS A 241 -26.79 -37.67 4.43
C HIS A 241 -27.30 -36.23 4.53
N ASP A 242 -26.67 -35.42 5.39
CA ASP A 242 -27.12 -34.07 5.71
C ASP A 242 -27.01 -33.11 4.52
N VAL A 243 -25.96 -33.26 3.70
CA VAL A 243 -25.67 -32.34 2.58
C VAL A 243 -26.35 -32.77 1.28
N PHE A 244 -26.39 -34.08 1.00
CA PHE A 244 -26.80 -34.59 -0.32
C PHE A 244 -28.02 -35.52 -0.29
N ASP A 245 -28.54 -35.86 0.89
CA ASP A 245 -29.61 -36.85 1.10
C ASP A 245 -29.31 -38.21 0.44
N VAL A 246 -28.04 -38.67 0.53
CA VAL A 246 -27.62 -39.95 -0.06
C VAL A 246 -27.41 -41.03 0.99
N GLU A 247 -27.96 -42.22 0.71
CA GLU A 247 -27.66 -43.41 1.50
C GLU A 247 -26.21 -43.87 1.31
N THR A 248 -25.54 -44.17 2.41
CA THR A 248 -24.20 -44.76 2.41
C THR A 248 -24.23 -46.26 2.71
N ARG A 249 -23.09 -46.92 2.49
CA ARG A 249 -22.87 -48.33 2.87
C ARG A 249 -21.53 -48.48 3.55
N ARG A 250 -21.54 -49.01 4.77
CA ARG A 250 -20.33 -49.41 5.48
C ARG A 250 -19.83 -50.78 5.04
N GLY A 251 -18.52 -50.97 5.04
CA GLY A 251 -17.89 -52.26 4.79
C GLY A 251 -16.43 -52.29 5.19
N THR A 252 -15.76 -53.37 4.86
CA THR A 252 -14.33 -53.55 5.11
C THR A 252 -13.68 -54.13 3.86
N GLN A 253 -12.53 -53.59 3.46
CA GLN A 253 -11.78 -54.08 2.32
C GLN A 253 -10.31 -54.18 2.70
N LYS A 254 -9.72 -55.39 2.60
CA LYS A 254 -8.34 -55.67 3.05
C LYS A 254 -8.08 -55.18 4.49
N ASP A 255 -9.00 -55.50 5.39
CA ASP A 255 -8.97 -55.12 6.83
C ASP A 255 -9.05 -53.61 7.13
N VAL A 256 -9.32 -52.77 6.14
CA VAL A 256 -9.57 -51.34 6.32
C VAL A 256 -11.08 -51.05 6.21
N PRO A 257 -11.71 -50.47 7.26
CA PRO A 257 -13.10 -50.02 7.19
C PRO A 257 -13.30 -48.93 6.12
N TYR A 258 -14.51 -48.88 5.56
CA TYR A 258 -14.87 -47.83 4.61
C TYR A 258 -16.36 -47.48 4.66
N VAL A 259 -16.67 -46.25 4.25
CA VAL A 259 -18.03 -45.79 3.91
C VAL A 259 -18.08 -45.56 2.39
N ALA A 260 -19.10 -46.09 1.73
CA ALA A 260 -19.26 -46.01 0.28
C ALA A 260 -20.58 -45.36 -0.12
N ILE A 261 -20.50 -44.46 -1.10
CA ILE A 261 -21.63 -43.82 -1.77
C ILE A 261 -21.64 -44.26 -3.22
N GLY A 262 -22.81 -44.65 -3.73
CA GLY A 262 -23.00 -45.04 -5.13
C GLY A 262 -23.92 -44.07 -5.86
N SER A 263 -23.39 -42.93 -6.30
CA SER A 263 -24.13 -41.93 -7.07
C SER A 263 -23.23 -41.31 -8.13
N ARG A 264 -23.59 -41.48 -9.42
CA ARG A 264 -22.87 -40.79 -10.52
C ARG A 264 -23.17 -39.31 -10.53
N THR A 265 -24.37 -38.93 -10.13
CA THR A 265 -24.75 -37.52 -10.00
C THR A 265 -23.83 -36.83 -9.00
N LEU A 266 -23.61 -37.41 -7.83
CA LEU A 266 -22.72 -36.84 -6.82
C LEU A 266 -21.27 -36.76 -7.28
N THR A 267 -20.74 -37.85 -7.86
CA THR A 267 -19.37 -37.84 -8.40
C THR A 267 -19.19 -36.75 -9.45
N HIS A 268 -20.12 -36.61 -10.40
CA HIS A 268 -20.05 -35.57 -11.42
C HIS A 268 -20.25 -34.17 -10.85
N TYR A 269 -21.13 -33.98 -9.87
CA TYR A 269 -21.26 -32.70 -9.17
C TYR A 269 -19.94 -32.29 -8.52
N LEU A 270 -19.31 -33.16 -7.72
CA LEU A 270 -18.04 -32.84 -7.04
C LEU A 270 -16.90 -32.55 -8.04
N GLU A 271 -16.77 -33.36 -9.10
CA GLU A 271 -15.75 -33.18 -10.14
C GLU A 271 -15.97 -31.90 -10.97
N SER A 272 -17.21 -31.45 -11.13
CA SER A 272 -17.55 -30.23 -11.85
C SER A 272 -17.43 -28.98 -10.98
N VAL A 273 -17.84 -29.06 -9.72
CA VAL A 273 -18.02 -27.91 -8.82
C VAL A 273 -16.79 -27.62 -7.98
N PHE A 274 -16.00 -28.63 -7.65
CA PHE A 274 -14.81 -28.47 -6.84
C PHE A 274 -13.59 -28.89 -7.66
N ASP A 275 -12.95 -27.89 -8.27
CA ASP A 275 -11.68 -28.00 -8.99
C ASP A 275 -10.57 -28.73 -8.21
N ALA A 276 -10.62 -28.74 -6.88
CA ALA A 276 -9.76 -29.53 -6.03
C ALA A 276 -9.84 -31.06 -6.29
N PHE A 277 -10.93 -31.57 -6.90
CA PHE A 277 -11.01 -32.95 -7.40
C PHE A 277 -10.51 -33.11 -8.85
N ALA A 278 -10.44 -32.02 -9.63
CA ALA A 278 -10.05 -32.00 -11.03
C ALA A 278 -8.51 -31.95 -11.20
N SER A 279 -7.81 -32.96 -10.72
CA SER A 279 -6.34 -33.10 -10.92
C SER A 279 -5.97 -34.09 -12.05
N ALA A 280 -6.88 -34.32 -12.99
CA ALA A 280 -6.69 -35.26 -14.10
C ALA A 280 -6.89 -34.66 -15.51
N SER A 281 -7.27 -33.38 -15.65
CA SER A 281 -7.67 -32.77 -16.93
C SER A 281 -6.88 -31.54 -17.39
N GLY A 282 -5.93 -31.03 -16.60
CA GLY A 282 -4.92 -30.09 -17.09
C GLY A 282 -5.33 -28.63 -17.29
N GLU A 283 -6.50 -28.18 -16.83
CA GLU A 283 -6.86 -26.75 -16.80
C GLU A 283 -7.75 -26.43 -15.59
N LYS A 284 -7.57 -25.20 -15.06
CA LYS A 284 -8.30 -24.47 -14.00
C LYS A 284 -7.75 -24.60 -12.58
N GLY A 285 -7.75 -23.47 -11.87
CA GLY A 285 -7.14 -23.24 -10.55
C GLY A 285 -7.55 -24.21 -9.44
N ILE A 286 -6.88 -24.12 -8.31
CA ILE A 286 -7.08 -25.01 -7.16
C ILE A 286 -7.90 -24.28 -6.10
N GLY A 287 -9.05 -24.86 -5.76
CA GLY A 287 -9.88 -24.47 -4.62
C GLY A 287 -10.66 -23.17 -4.81
N SER A 288 -11.07 -22.81 -6.03
CA SER A 288 -11.85 -21.60 -6.34
C SER A 288 -13.00 -21.34 -5.36
N ASN A 289 -13.89 -22.32 -5.21
CA ASN A 289 -15.04 -22.25 -4.30
C ASN A 289 -14.66 -22.34 -2.82
N LEU A 290 -13.48 -22.87 -2.48
CA LEU A 290 -12.99 -22.95 -1.09
C LEU A 290 -12.28 -21.66 -0.65
N VAL A 291 -11.56 -20.99 -1.56
CA VAL A 291 -10.87 -19.73 -1.29
C VAL A 291 -11.87 -18.62 -0.97
N THR A 292 -12.97 -18.54 -1.73
CA THR A 292 -14.05 -17.54 -1.57
C THR A 292 -15.05 -17.90 -0.48
N ALA A 293 -15.03 -19.13 0.06
CA ALA A 293 -15.97 -19.57 1.08
C ALA A 293 -15.91 -18.73 2.37
N GLY A 294 -16.97 -18.75 3.17
CA GLY A 294 -16.97 -18.10 4.49
C GLY A 294 -15.89 -18.67 5.43
N THR A 295 -15.48 -17.88 6.43
CA THR A 295 -14.48 -18.26 7.43
C THR A 295 -14.77 -19.61 8.08
N ASP A 296 -16.02 -19.85 8.49
CA ASP A 296 -16.41 -21.10 9.15
C ASP A 296 -16.32 -22.31 8.22
N ALA A 297 -16.66 -22.12 6.94
CA ALA A 297 -16.57 -23.17 5.92
C ALA A 297 -15.12 -23.53 5.62
N ARG A 298 -14.24 -22.53 5.44
CA ARG A 298 -12.79 -22.76 5.31
C ARG A 298 -12.21 -23.48 6.53
N ALA A 299 -12.59 -23.06 7.74
CA ALA A 299 -12.14 -23.70 8.97
C ALA A 299 -12.60 -25.16 9.05
N ALA A 300 -13.85 -25.45 8.64
CA ALA A 300 -14.38 -26.81 8.60
C ALA A 300 -13.68 -27.70 7.55
N PHE A 301 -13.38 -27.15 6.36
CA PHE A 301 -12.58 -27.83 5.34
C PHE A 301 -11.17 -28.17 5.85
N LEU A 302 -10.46 -27.18 6.40
CA LEU A 302 -9.12 -27.37 6.97
C LEU A 302 -9.16 -28.40 8.10
N ARG A 303 -10.12 -28.28 9.03
CA ARG A 303 -10.28 -29.23 10.13
C ARG A 303 -10.46 -30.66 9.62
N ALA A 304 -11.30 -30.87 8.60
CA ALA A 304 -11.53 -32.19 8.01
C ALA A 304 -10.24 -32.80 7.39
N MET A 305 -9.52 -32.00 6.59
CA MET A 305 -8.24 -32.42 5.99
C MET A 305 -7.22 -32.81 7.05
N PHE A 306 -7.07 -31.99 8.10
CA PHE A 306 -6.11 -32.22 9.17
C PHE A 306 -6.53 -33.36 10.11
N ASP A 307 -7.82 -33.51 10.40
CA ASP A 307 -8.33 -34.63 11.18
C ASP A 307 -8.10 -35.97 10.46
N ALA A 308 -8.25 -36.02 9.13
CA ALA A 308 -7.96 -37.23 8.36
C ALA A 308 -6.45 -37.49 8.27
N GLU A 309 -5.66 -36.51 7.83
CA GLU A 309 -4.30 -36.81 7.34
C GLU A 309 -3.17 -36.36 8.24
N ALA A 310 -3.40 -35.32 9.05
CA ALA A 310 -2.32 -34.71 9.79
C ALA A 310 -1.96 -35.55 11.02
N HIS A 311 -0.68 -35.56 11.36
CA HIS A 311 -0.17 -36.10 12.61
C HIS A 311 0.43 -34.99 13.46
N VAL A 312 0.14 -35.00 14.76
CA VAL A 312 0.81 -34.12 15.74
C VAL A 312 1.98 -34.88 16.34
N SER A 313 3.21 -34.47 16.03
CA SER A 313 4.44 -35.12 16.52
C SER A 313 4.69 -34.88 18.01
N ALA A 314 5.63 -35.62 18.61
CA ALA A 314 5.96 -35.51 20.05
C ALA A 314 6.54 -34.14 20.43
N ASN A 315 7.03 -33.40 19.43
CA ASN A 315 7.56 -32.06 19.60
C ASN A 315 6.51 -30.97 19.31
N GLY A 316 5.26 -31.36 19.05
CA GLY A 316 4.16 -30.43 18.77
C GLY A 316 4.17 -29.88 17.35
N ILE A 317 4.82 -30.56 16.40
CA ILE A 317 4.75 -30.18 14.98
C ILE A 317 3.56 -30.90 14.37
N ILE A 318 2.64 -30.15 13.75
CA ILE A 318 1.58 -30.71 12.91
C ILE A 318 2.20 -30.98 11.55
N GLU A 319 2.11 -32.21 11.06
CA GLU A 319 2.60 -32.64 9.74
C GLU A 319 1.43 -33.23 8.96
N LEU A 320 1.14 -32.69 7.78
CA LEU A 320 0.18 -33.23 6.81
C LEU A 320 0.94 -33.56 5.53
N THR A 321 0.70 -34.73 4.92
CA THR A 321 1.38 -35.11 3.67
C THR A 321 0.40 -35.52 2.59
N GLN A 322 0.54 -34.91 1.41
CA GLN A 322 -0.27 -35.18 0.24
C GLN A 322 0.55 -35.61 -0.96
N ARG A 323 -0.09 -36.34 -1.88
CA ARG A 323 0.54 -36.66 -3.17
C ARG A 323 0.41 -35.50 -4.16
N ASN A 324 -0.69 -34.76 -4.10
CA ASN A 324 -0.92 -33.61 -4.98
C ASN A 324 -0.33 -32.35 -4.33
N SER A 325 0.69 -31.75 -4.96
CA SER A 325 1.30 -30.49 -4.52
C SER A 325 0.29 -29.34 -4.48
N GLY A 326 -0.67 -29.32 -5.40
CA GLY A 326 -1.72 -28.30 -5.48
C GLY A 326 -2.59 -28.25 -4.22
N HIS A 327 -2.91 -29.41 -3.63
CA HIS A 327 -3.62 -29.44 -2.34
C HIS A 327 -2.80 -28.81 -1.22
N ILE A 328 -1.48 -29.06 -1.19
CA ILE A 328 -0.59 -28.40 -0.22
C ILE A 328 -0.55 -26.89 -0.45
N THR A 329 -0.45 -26.44 -1.71
CA THR A 329 -0.51 -25.01 -2.07
C THR A 329 -1.82 -24.37 -1.58
N LEU A 330 -2.97 -24.99 -1.87
CA LEU A 330 -4.27 -24.52 -1.40
C LEU A 330 -4.32 -24.42 0.13
N LEU A 331 -3.86 -25.45 0.84
CA LEU A 331 -3.82 -25.45 2.30
C LEU A 331 -2.93 -24.31 2.83
N SER A 332 -1.75 -24.06 2.25
CA SER A 332 -0.88 -22.93 2.61
C SER A 332 -1.60 -21.58 2.46
N TYR A 333 -2.29 -21.35 1.34
CA TYR A 333 -3.07 -20.12 1.12
C TYR A 333 -4.23 -19.98 2.12
N LEU A 334 -5.05 -21.02 2.29
CA LEU A 334 -6.17 -20.99 3.22
C LEU A 334 -5.71 -20.78 4.67
N LEU A 335 -4.64 -21.45 5.12
CA LEU A 335 -4.06 -21.27 6.45
C LEU A 335 -3.54 -19.84 6.66
N THR A 336 -2.96 -19.23 5.63
CA THR A 336 -2.48 -17.84 5.68
C THR A 336 -3.63 -16.84 5.87
N THR A 337 -4.86 -17.13 5.42
CA THR A 337 -6.04 -16.27 5.71
C THR A 337 -6.39 -16.23 7.22
N PHE A 338 -6.06 -17.29 7.96
CA PHE A 338 -6.16 -17.37 9.42
C PHE A 338 -4.90 -16.85 10.14
N GLY A 339 -3.93 -16.33 9.40
CA GLY A 339 -2.63 -15.92 9.90
C GLY A 339 -1.76 -17.08 10.37
N ILE A 340 -2.00 -18.30 9.89
CA ILE A 340 -1.23 -19.49 10.26
C ILE A 340 -0.17 -19.72 9.19
N SER A 341 1.10 -19.58 9.58
CA SER A 341 2.21 -19.80 8.66
C SER A 341 2.58 -21.29 8.55
N THR A 342 2.97 -21.69 7.35
CA THR A 342 3.26 -23.08 6.99
C THR A 342 4.68 -23.23 6.46
N ARG A 343 5.24 -24.43 6.66
CA ARG A 343 6.42 -24.87 5.92
C ARG A 343 6.08 -25.99 4.98
N ARG A 344 6.87 -26.14 3.93
CA ARG A 344 6.73 -27.22 2.95
C ARG A 344 8.00 -28.05 2.83
N LYS A 345 7.86 -29.30 2.39
CA LYS A 345 8.99 -30.14 2.02
C LYS A 345 8.57 -31.23 1.04
N GLU A 346 9.40 -31.52 0.07
CA GLU A 346 9.26 -32.73 -0.75
C GLU A 346 9.87 -33.95 -0.06
N LEU A 347 9.13 -35.06 -0.09
CA LEU A 347 9.51 -36.33 0.51
C LEU A 347 9.43 -37.44 -0.53
N GLN A 348 10.50 -38.23 -0.66
CA GLN A 348 10.45 -39.50 -1.39
C GLN A 348 10.03 -40.62 -0.44
N LYS A 349 8.88 -41.26 -0.69
CA LYS A 349 8.38 -42.38 0.12
C LYS A 349 8.14 -43.60 -0.76
N SER A 350 8.61 -44.77 -0.32
CA SER A 350 8.27 -46.04 -0.97
C SER A 350 6.79 -46.37 -0.76
N ALA A 351 6.10 -46.80 -1.82
CA ALA A 351 4.68 -47.12 -1.76
C ALA A 351 4.37 -48.20 -0.69
N THR A 352 3.45 -47.89 0.21
CA THR A 352 2.98 -48.76 1.31
C THR A 352 2.26 -50.02 0.84
N ASN A 353 1.94 -50.12 -0.45
CA ASN A 353 1.32 -51.30 -1.07
C ASN A 353 2.32 -52.44 -1.35
N GLY A 354 3.58 -52.31 -0.93
CA GLY A 354 4.62 -53.34 -1.09
C GLY A 354 5.24 -53.44 -2.47
N SER A 355 4.95 -52.50 -3.40
CA SER A 355 5.53 -52.51 -4.75
C SER A 355 6.97 -51.99 -4.80
N GLY A 356 7.48 -51.40 -3.71
CA GLY A 356 8.84 -50.83 -3.63
C GLY A 356 9.07 -49.61 -4.53
N VAL A 357 8.00 -49.05 -5.12
CA VAL A 357 8.09 -47.87 -6.00
C VAL A 357 8.14 -46.63 -5.13
N GLU A 358 9.24 -45.88 -5.22
CA GLU A 358 9.33 -44.55 -4.61
C GLU A 358 8.42 -43.57 -5.35
N ARG A 359 7.72 -42.74 -4.57
CA ARG A 359 6.83 -41.69 -5.07
C ARG A 359 7.10 -40.41 -4.30
N THR A 360 7.03 -39.29 -4.99
CA THR A 360 7.06 -37.95 -4.40
C THR A 360 5.77 -37.69 -3.63
N TYR A 361 5.92 -37.18 -2.41
CA TYR A 361 4.86 -36.62 -1.57
C TYR A 361 5.29 -35.22 -1.12
N HIS A 362 4.33 -34.35 -0.91
CA HIS A 362 4.53 -32.99 -0.44
C HIS A 362 4.02 -32.91 1.00
N ALA A 363 4.87 -32.46 1.90
CA ALA A 363 4.55 -32.31 3.32
C ALA A 363 4.36 -30.84 3.66
N LEU A 364 3.36 -30.57 4.50
CA LEU A 364 3.08 -29.28 5.10
C LEU A 364 3.27 -29.39 6.61
N TYR A 365 4.02 -28.46 7.19
CA TYR A 365 4.29 -28.40 8.61
C TYR A 365 3.79 -27.11 9.24
N ILE A 366 3.13 -27.24 10.39
CA ILE A 366 2.80 -26.12 11.28
C ILE A 366 3.55 -26.32 12.58
N SER A 367 4.31 -25.31 13.00
CA SER A 367 5.18 -25.40 14.15
C SER A 367 5.41 -24.05 14.81
N GLY A 368 5.77 -24.10 16.09
CA GLY A 368 5.95 -22.91 16.92
C GLY A 368 4.66 -22.60 17.68
N ALA A 369 4.80 -22.28 18.97
CA ALA A 369 3.65 -22.17 19.86
C ALA A 369 2.62 -21.12 19.39
N ARG A 370 3.07 -20.03 18.76
CA ARG A 370 2.21 -19.01 18.16
C ARG A 370 1.30 -19.58 17.05
N GLU A 371 1.88 -20.28 16.09
CA GLU A 371 1.13 -20.89 14.98
C GLU A 371 0.21 -22.02 15.47
N LEU A 372 0.66 -22.80 16.45
CA LEU A 372 -0.16 -23.84 17.07
C LEU A 372 -1.36 -23.27 17.84
N ARG A 373 -1.19 -22.13 18.54
CA ARG A 373 -2.31 -21.41 19.18
C ARG A 373 -3.31 -20.93 18.14
N ARG A 374 -2.85 -20.27 17.08
CA ARG A 374 -3.71 -19.81 15.98
C ARG A 374 -4.46 -20.97 15.34
N PHE A 375 -3.77 -22.08 15.06
CA PHE A 375 -4.39 -23.29 14.54
C PHE A 375 -5.43 -23.86 15.50
N ARG A 376 -5.13 -23.99 16.79
CA ARG A 376 -6.09 -24.44 17.82
C ARG A 376 -7.33 -23.57 17.87
N ASP A 377 -7.14 -22.25 17.91
CA ASP A 377 -8.22 -21.29 18.16
C ASP A 377 -9.13 -21.14 16.92
N ALA A 378 -8.57 -21.18 15.71
CA ALA A 378 -9.32 -21.01 14.47
C ALA A 378 -9.84 -22.32 13.86
N ILE A 379 -9.05 -23.39 13.93
CA ILE A 379 -9.30 -24.65 13.21
C ILE A 379 -9.49 -25.80 14.22
N GLY A 380 -8.45 -26.14 14.99
CA GLY A 380 -8.47 -27.22 15.97
C GLY A 380 -8.57 -28.62 15.35
N PHE A 381 -8.58 -29.64 16.21
CA PHE A 381 -8.84 -31.03 15.83
C PHE A 381 -10.12 -31.53 16.49
N THR A 382 -10.88 -32.38 15.80
CA THR A 382 -12.01 -33.10 16.42
C THR A 382 -11.52 -34.37 17.12
N ILE A 383 -10.40 -34.92 16.66
CA ILE A 383 -9.82 -36.15 17.20
C ILE A 383 -9.10 -35.86 18.52
N ALA A 384 -9.63 -36.43 19.62
CA ALA A 384 -9.21 -36.11 20.99
C ALA A 384 -7.69 -36.18 21.22
N HIS A 385 -7.04 -37.28 20.82
CA HIS A 385 -5.60 -37.43 21.03
C HIS A 385 -4.74 -36.44 20.21
N LYS A 386 -5.25 -35.91 19.09
CA LYS A 386 -4.59 -34.84 18.32
C LYS A 386 -4.82 -33.49 19.02
N SER A 387 -6.04 -33.23 19.46
CA SER A 387 -6.42 -32.02 20.20
C SER A 387 -5.64 -31.85 21.49
N ASP A 388 -5.58 -32.89 22.34
CA ASP A 388 -4.88 -32.85 23.63
C ASP A 388 -3.40 -32.51 23.45
N ARG A 389 -2.77 -33.08 22.42
CA ARG A 389 -1.36 -32.82 22.10
C ARG A 389 -1.14 -31.44 21.52
N LEU A 390 -2.06 -30.96 20.68
CA LEU A 390 -2.04 -29.58 20.20
C LEU A 390 -2.12 -28.59 21.38
N ASP A 391 -3.04 -28.82 22.31
CA ASP A 391 -3.24 -27.97 23.49
C ASP A 391 -2.00 -27.90 24.37
N GLU A 392 -1.37 -29.05 24.64
CA GLU A 392 -0.13 -29.11 25.42
C GLU A 392 0.97 -28.24 24.82
N HIS A 393 1.14 -28.26 23.50
CA HIS A 393 2.21 -27.53 22.82
C HIS A 393 1.86 -26.07 22.49
N ALA A 394 0.58 -25.75 22.28
CA ALA A 394 0.10 -24.39 22.06
C ALA A 394 0.25 -23.52 23.33
N GLN A 395 0.17 -24.10 24.52
CA GLN A 395 0.37 -23.39 25.79
C GLN A 395 1.84 -23.04 26.09
N LYS A 396 2.80 -23.59 25.34
CA LYS A 396 4.24 -23.31 25.55
C LYS A 396 4.56 -21.86 25.15
N GLU A 397 5.58 -21.28 25.78
CA GLU A 397 6.13 -20.00 25.30
C GLU A 397 6.74 -20.19 23.90
N ALA A 398 6.53 -19.21 23.02
CA ALA A 398 7.07 -19.27 21.67
C ALA A 398 8.61 -19.29 21.73
N ASN A 399 9.24 -20.18 20.97
CA ASN A 399 10.70 -20.19 20.85
C ASN A 399 11.14 -18.96 20.05
N PRO A 400 11.86 -18.00 20.66
CA PRO A 400 12.20 -16.74 20.01
C PRO A 400 13.16 -16.91 18.83
N ASN A 401 13.81 -18.06 18.65
CA ASN A 401 14.81 -18.26 17.59
C ASN A 401 14.24 -18.65 16.23
N TYR A 402 12.96 -19.03 16.15
CA TYR A 402 12.36 -19.53 14.92
C TYR A 402 11.72 -18.42 14.07
N ASP A 403 10.90 -17.57 14.70
CA ASP A 403 10.28 -16.39 14.07
C ASP A 403 11.04 -15.15 14.54
N THR A 404 12.11 -14.80 13.84
CA THR A 404 13.00 -13.67 14.19
C THR A 404 12.91 -12.56 13.16
N ILE A 405 13.26 -11.34 13.57
CA ILE A 405 13.40 -10.17 12.70
C ILE A 405 14.77 -9.54 12.95
N PRO A 406 15.49 -9.00 11.95
CA PRO A 406 16.69 -8.21 12.21
C PRO A 406 16.38 -7.04 13.14
N SER A 407 17.28 -6.77 14.09
CA SER A 407 17.14 -5.60 14.96
C SER A 407 17.23 -4.31 14.13
N GLN A 408 16.25 -3.43 14.29
CA GLN A 408 16.12 -2.24 13.46
C GLN A 408 16.85 -1.06 14.10
N THR A 409 17.60 -0.30 13.30
CA THR A 409 18.27 0.94 13.76
C THR A 409 17.26 2.02 14.12
N VAL A 410 16.12 2.07 13.39
CA VAL A 410 15.04 3.06 13.56
C VAL A 410 14.59 3.19 15.02
N LEU A 411 14.55 2.09 15.77
CA LEU A 411 14.12 2.10 17.15
C LEU A 411 15.13 2.83 18.06
N ARG A 412 16.43 2.65 17.82
CA ARG A 412 17.48 3.37 18.58
C ARG A 412 17.53 4.85 18.19
N ASP A 413 17.35 5.14 16.91
CA ASP A 413 17.41 6.51 16.40
C ASP A 413 16.20 7.32 16.87
N LEU A 414 15.00 6.73 16.84
CA LEU A 414 13.79 7.34 17.40
C LEU A 414 13.90 7.58 18.90
N CYS A 415 14.36 6.58 19.67
CA CYS A 415 14.56 6.76 21.11
C CYS A 415 15.59 7.84 21.44
N ARG A 416 16.69 7.92 20.68
CA ARG A 416 17.72 8.96 20.90
C ARG A 416 17.17 10.35 20.58
N ARG A 417 16.43 10.47 19.47
CA ARG A 417 15.91 11.76 18.98
C ARG A 417 14.83 12.35 19.88
N LEU A 418 13.99 11.50 20.47
CA LEU A 418 12.89 11.90 21.36
C LEU A 418 13.21 11.71 22.85
N GLU A 419 14.48 11.48 23.21
CA GLU A 419 14.95 11.21 24.57
C GLU A 419 14.18 10.11 25.33
N ILE A 420 13.64 9.13 24.60
CA ILE A 420 12.90 8.02 25.20
C ILE A 420 13.91 7.07 25.90
N PRO A 421 13.73 6.75 27.19
CA PRO A 421 14.65 5.87 27.92
C PRO A 421 14.71 4.45 27.33
N ILE A 422 15.75 4.17 26.54
CA ILE A 422 16.01 2.87 25.89
C ILE A 422 15.94 1.70 26.89
N THR A 423 16.38 1.90 28.14
CA THR A 423 16.42 0.85 29.17
C THR A 423 15.05 0.45 29.73
N GLU A 424 14.04 1.32 29.60
CA GLU A 424 12.67 0.99 30.04
C GLU A 424 11.93 0.17 28.98
N HIS A 425 12.31 0.32 27.70
CA HIS A 425 11.61 -0.29 26.58
C HIS A 425 12.36 -1.44 25.89
N LEU A 426 13.69 -1.59 26.04
CA LEU A 426 14.43 -2.75 25.54
C LEU A 426 14.84 -3.74 26.65
N PRO A 427 14.18 -4.91 26.75
CA PRO A 427 14.62 -5.98 27.63
C PRO A 427 16.04 -6.46 27.27
N LYS A 428 16.91 -6.59 28.29
CA LYS A 428 18.26 -7.18 28.14
C LYS A 428 18.27 -8.61 27.56
N SER A 429 17.11 -9.27 27.51
CA SER A 429 16.92 -10.62 27.01
C SER A 429 16.58 -10.71 25.52
N LEU A 430 16.46 -9.60 24.79
CA LEU A 430 16.35 -9.66 23.32
C LEU A 430 17.70 -9.98 22.69
N ASN A 431 17.72 -10.90 21.74
CA ASN A 431 18.88 -11.10 20.88
C ASN A 431 19.18 -9.76 20.17
N PRO A 432 20.41 -9.23 20.24
CA PRO A 432 20.74 -7.93 19.69
C PRO A 432 20.78 -7.91 18.15
N GLU A 433 20.89 -9.06 17.49
CA GLU A 433 20.95 -9.16 16.02
C GLU A 433 19.63 -9.63 15.43
N SER A 434 19.04 -10.69 15.98
CA SER A 434 17.80 -11.32 15.47
C SER A 434 16.83 -11.67 16.59
N PRO A 435 16.19 -10.68 17.23
CA PRO A 435 15.19 -10.95 18.27
C PRO A 435 13.96 -11.69 17.73
N GLY A 436 13.29 -12.43 18.61
CA GLY A 436 12.00 -13.04 18.30
C GLY A 436 10.96 -11.97 17.94
N ARG A 437 10.31 -12.11 16.78
CA ARG A 437 9.44 -11.11 16.15
C ARG A 437 8.35 -10.61 17.09
N GLU A 438 7.56 -11.50 17.68
CA GLU A 438 6.44 -11.15 18.57
C GLU A 438 6.88 -10.22 19.72
N ARG A 439 8.00 -10.56 20.37
CA ARG A 439 8.55 -9.74 21.45
C ARG A 439 9.14 -8.43 20.95
N TYR A 440 9.74 -8.43 19.76
CA TYR A 440 10.31 -7.23 19.15
C TYR A 440 9.24 -6.24 18.68
N CYS A 441 8.17 -6.71 18.04
CA CYS A 441 7.02 -5.90 17.65
C CYS A 441 6.35 -5.26 18.87
N SER A 442 6.14 -6.00 19.96
CA SER A 442 5.60 -5.43 21.20
C SER A 442 6.50 -4.33 21.80
N VAL A 443 7.82 -4.44 21.64
CA VAL A 443 8.76 -3.39 22.04
C VAL A 443 8.68 -2.18 21.10
N LEU A 444 8.59 -2.40 19.78
CA LEU A 444 8.36 -1.34 18.80
C LEU A 444 7.06 -0.58 19.08
N ASP A 445 5.95 -1.27 19.32
CA ASP A 445 4.66 -0.66 19.66
C ASP A 445 4.78 0.21 20.90
N SER A 446 5.42 -0.29 21.96
CA SER A 446 5.64 0.49 23.18
C SER A 446 6.51 1.73 22.95
N VAL A 447 7.47 1.68 22.02
CA VAL A 447 8.31 2.84 21.67
C VAL A 447 7.53 3.83 20.80
N VAL A 448 6.71 3.35 19.86
CA VAL A 448 5.83 4.20 19.05
C VAL A 448 4.83 4.92 19.95
N ASP A 449 4.19 4.22 20.90
CA ASP A 449 3.28 4.83 21.87
C ASP A 449 3.98 5.90 22.74
N ALA A 450 5.20 5.61 23.22
CA ALA A 450 5.99 6.57 23.98
C ALA A 450 6.38 7.79 23.14
N ALA A 451 6.75 7.59 21.87
CA ALA A 451 7.09 8.64 20.93
C ALA A 451 5.88 9.52 20.57
N THR A 452 4.71 8.92 20.35
CA THR A 452 3.46 9.66 20.12
C THR A 452 3.13 10.55 21.32
N LYS A 453 3.22 10.01 22.54
CA LYS A 453 3.02 10.79 23.76
C LYS A 453 4.04 11.93 23.91
N GLN A 454 5.29 11.68 23.56
CA GLN A 454 6.34 12.70 23.62
C GLN A 454 6.08 13.82 22.60
N ILE A 455 5.60 13.49 21.41
CA ILE A 455 5.19 14.48 20.40
C ILE A 455 4.02 15.33 20.91
N GLU A 456 3.00 14.72 21.51
CA GLU A 456 1.87 15.46 22.09
C GLU A 456 2.33 16.42 23.20
N ASN A 457 3.25 15.97 24.07
CA ASN A 457 3.83 16.83 25.09
C ASN A 457 4.66 17.98 24.49
N THR A 458 5.41 17.71 23.42
CA THR A 458 6.22 18.69 22.70
C THR A 458 5.34 19.76 22.05
N GLN A 459 4.22 19.38 21.45
CA GLN A 459 3.23 20.32 20.91
C GLN A 459 2.65 21.21 22.02
N ARG A 460 2.29 20.62 23.17
CA ARG A 460 1.80 21.39 24.34
C ARG A 460 2.85 22.36 24.86
N ALA A 461 4.13 21.98 24.88
CA ALA A 461 5.22 22.88 25.28
C ALA A 461 5.34 24.06 24.30
N LEU A 462 5.25 23.83 22.99
CA LEU A 462 5.25 24.91 22.00
C LEU A 462 4.04 25.84 22.14
N GLU A 463 2.84 25.30 22.35
CA GLU A 463 1.63 26.10 22.59
C GLU A 463 1.80 26.99 23.82
N ARG A 464 2.37 26.45 24.91
CA ARG A 464 2.68 27.22 26.12
C ARG A 464 3.71 28.32 25.86
N LEU A 465 4.84 27.99 25.22
CA LEU A 465 5.88 28.95 24.84
C LEU A 465 5.33 30.09 23.97
N GLU A 466 4.37 29.78 23.10
CA GLU A 466 3.72 30.78 22.26
C GLU A 466 2.72 31.64 23.04
N SER A 467 2.00 31.04 24.00
CA SER A 467 1.05 31.74 24.87
C SER A 467 1.73 32.75 25.79
N ILE A 468 2.93 32.45 26.28
CA ILE A 468 3.70 33.32 27.20
C ILE A 468 4.56 34.34 26.47
N ARG A 469 4.60 34.32 25.12
CA ARG A 469 5.41 35.26 24.32
C ARG A 469 5.16 36.73 24.68
N PRO A 470 3.91 37.22 24.82
CA PRO A 470 3.67 38.62 25.18
C PRO A 470 4.27 38.99 26.55
N GLU A 471 4.17 38.08 27.53
CA GLU A 471 4.70 38.28 28.88
C GLU A 471 6.23 38.24 28.90
N LEU A 472 6.83 37.41 28.05
CA LEU A 472 8.27 37.35 27.82
C LEU A 472 8.81 38.65 27.20
N GLU A 473 8.15 39.16 26.15
CA GLU A 473 8.48 40.44 25.51
C GLU A 473 8.34 41.60 26.52
N ALA A 474 7.28 41.59 27.33
CA ALA A 474 7.10 42.56 28.40
C ALA A 474 8.23 42.49 29.44
N ALA A 475 8.60 41.28 29.88
CA ALA A 475 9.69 41.07 30.85
C ALA A 475 11.05 41.52 30.30
N THR A 476 11.35 41.26 29.02
CA THR A 476 12.63 41.65 28.39
C THR A 476 12.71 43.13 28.04
N ALA A 477 11.58 43.84 27.96
CA ALA A 477 11.54 45.29 27.81
C ALA A 477 11.92 46.05 29.11
N VAL A 478 11.65 45.47 30.29
CA VAL A 478 11.87 46.12 31.60
C VAL A 478 13.27 46.72 31.79
N PRO A 479 14.39 46.03 31.45
CA PRO A 479 15.73 46.58 31.58
C PRO A 479 15.97 47.83 30.72
N THR A 480 15.45 47.85 29.49
CA THR A 480 15.60 48.98 28.57
C THR A 480 14.79 50.17 29.06
N THR A 481 13.51 49.98 29.37
CA THR A 481 12.62 51.03 29.90
C THR A 481 13.17 51.61 31.21
N TRP A 482 13.77 50.78 32.06
CA TRP A 482 14.43 51.21 33.28
C TRP A 482 15.64 52.13 33.02
N ILE A 483 16.51 51.76 32.08
CA ILE A 483 17.70 52.57 31.75
C ILE A 483 17.28 53.94 31.23
N GLU A 484 16.23 54.01 30.42
CA GLU A 484 15.69 55.25 29.86
C GLU A 484 15.03 56.14 30.92
N SER A 485 14.32 55.55 31.88
CA SER A 485 13.46 56.28 32.82
C SER A 485 14.10 56.55 34.19
N ARG A 486 15.15 55.82 34.59
CA ARG A 486 15.72 55.92 35.96
C ARG A 486 16.21 57.32 36.34
N GLY A 487 16.58 58.15 35.37
CA GLY A 487 17.05 59.53 35.60
C GLY A 487 15.97 60.46 36.17
N GLU A 488 14.70 60.11 35.98
CA GLU A 488 13.55 60.86 36.51
C GLU A 488 13.45 60.77 38.05
N LEU A 489 14.21 59.88 38.69
CA LEU A 489 14.36 59.77 40.14
C LEU A 489 15.34 60.80 40.74
N ALA A 490 15.96 61.67 39.93
CA ALA A 490 16.91 62.69 40.40
C ALA A 490 16.29 63.85 41.23
N PRO A 491 15.03 64.29 41.01
CA PRO A 491 14.36 65.27 41.86
C PRO A 491 13.95 64.69 43.23
N ILE A 492 14.01 65.50 44.30
CA ILE A 492 13.71 65.03 45.66
C ILE A 492 12.21 64.81 45.90
N GLU A 493 11.36 65.56 45.20
CA GLU A 493 9.91 65.42 45.17
C GLU A 493 9.50 64.06 44.60
N THR A 494 10.02 63.68 43.42
CA THR A 494 9.78 62.38 42.79
C THR A 494 10.24 61.23 43.69
N ARG A 495 11.40 61.35 44.33
CA ARG A 495 11.88 60.32 45.27
C ARG A 495 11.02 60.18 46.51
N LYS A 496 10.42 61.25 47.04
CA LYS A 496 9.50 61.17 48.18
C LYS A 496 8.24 60.39 47.80
N GLN A 497 7.67 60.70 46.64
CA GLN A 497 6.49 60.02 46.11
C GLN A 497 6.77 58.52 45.90
N VAL A 498 7.82 58.18 45.15
CA VAL A 498 8.20 56.78 44.88
C VAL A 498 8.61 56.05 46.18
N SER A 499 9.24 56.72 47.14
CA SER A 499 9.63 56.14 48.44
C SER A 499 8.42 55.71 49.27
N GLU A 500 7.31 56.44 49.22
CA GLU A 500 6.09 56.13 49.98
C GLU A 500 5.42 54.86 49.45
N VAL A 501 5.44 54.65 48.13
CA VAL A 501 4.82 53.48 47.50
C VAL A 501 5.74 52.26 47.49
N VAL A 502 7.00 52.43 47.08
CA VAL A 502 7.93 51.31 46.85
C VAL A 502 8.65 50.88 48.14
N GLY A 503 8.57 51.69 49.21
CA GLY A 503 9.19 51.39 50.51
C GLY A 503 10.72 51.45 50.50
N ALA A 504 11.31 52.16 49.54
CA ALA A 504 12.75 52.34 49.42
C ALA A 504 13.18 53.72 49.96
N ARG A 505 14.22 53.77 50.79
CA ARG A 505 14.74 55.04 51.32
C ARG A 505 15.18 55.99 50.19
N SER A 506 14.97 57.29 50.37
CA SER A 506 15.30 58.31 49.35
C SER A 506 16.77 58.35 48.94
N ASP A 507 17.72 58.01 49.83
CA ASP A 507 19.14 57.88 49.49
C ASP A 507 19.39 56.72 48.51
N ARG A 508 18.68 55.60 48.71
CA ARG A 508 18.75 54.41 47.88
C ARG A 508 18.11 54.62 46.49
N LEU A 509 17.04 55.41 46.40
CA LEU A 509 16.45 55.80 45.11
C LEU A 509 17.39 56.72 44.30
N LEU A 510 18.15 57.59 44.95
CA LEU A 510 19.19 58.40 44.29
C LEU A 510 20.34 57.52 43.77
N GLU A 511 20.77 56.51 44.54
CA GLU A 511 21.75 55.52 44.06
C GLU A 511 21.26 54.76 42.81
N TYR A 512 19.96 54.47 42.72
CA TYR A 512 19.34 53.86 41.53
C TYR A 512 19.33 54.81 40.34
N SER A 513 18.95 56.08 40.55
CA SER A 513 18.95 57.14 39.53
C SER A 513 20.32 57.31 38.88
N ASP A 514 21.38 57.35 39.70
CA ASP A 514 22.76 57.58 39.26
C ASP A 514 23.43 56.31 38.70
N GLY A 515 22.73 55.18 38.69
CA GLY A 515 23.28 53.88 38.27
C GLY A 515 24.34 53.30 39.21
N ARG A 516 24.53 53.87 40.40
CA ARG A 516 25.45 53.37 41.44
C ARG A 516 24.96 52.06 42.06
N ARG A 517 23.67 51.76 41.92
CA ARG A 517 23.06 50.51 42.36
C ARG A 517 21.94 50.10 41.40
N THR A 518 21.74 48.80 41.21
CA THR A 518 20.65 48.25 40.40
C THR A 518 19.58 47.66 41.31
N PRO A 519 18.29 48.02 41.16
CA PRO A 519 17.20 47.38 41.89
C PRO A 519 16.87 45.99 41.33
N ARG A 520 16.06 45.23 42.08
CA ARG A 520 15.48 43.93 41.63
C ARG A 520 14.38 44.17 40.59
N ALA A 521 14.12 43.19 39.73
CA ALA A 521 13.13 43.28 38.65
C ALA A 521 11.73 43.71 39.16
N ASN A 522 11.16 42.99 40.13
CA ASN A 522 9.85 43.34 40.72
C ASN A 522 9.81 44.74 41.36
N ARG A 523 10.94 45.24 41.86
CA ARG A 523 11.04 46.61 42.38
C ARG A 523 11.09 47.63 41.25
N VAL A 524 11.75 47.33 40.14
CA VAL A 524 11.83 48.18 38.96
C VAL A 524 10.46 48.38 38.35
N VAL A 525 9.70 47.31 38.15
CA VAL A 525 8.32 47.37 37.63
C VAL A 525 7.45 48.31 38.48
N ARG A 526 7.51 48.19 39.81
CA ARG A 526 6.80 49.08 40.73
C ARG A 526 7.26 50.54 40.67
N ILE A 527 8.57 50.78 40.49
CA ILE A 527 9.10 52.14 40.34
C ILE A 527 8.64 52.75 39.01
N LEU A 528 8.68 51.99 37.92
CA LEU A 528 8.27 52.42 36.59
C LEU A 528 6.77 52.79 36.55
N GLY A 529 5.91 52.03 37.25
CA GLY A 529 4.51 52.39 37.42
C GLY A 529 4.30 53.75 38.12
N GLU A 530 5.10 54.06 39.14
CA GLU A 530 5.05 55.36 39.83
C GLU A 530 5.63 56.52 39.02
N LEU A 531 6.46 56.23 38.00
CA LEU A 531 7.01 57.20 37.06
C LEU A 531 6.10 57.41 35.83
N ASP A 532 4.89 56.86 35.81
CA ASP A 532 3.97 56.92 34.65
C ASP A 532 4.59 56.31 33.37
N ARG A 533 5.44 55.29 33.57
CA ARG A 533 6.08 54.47 32.52
C ARG A 533 5.81 52.98 32.75
N PRO A 534 4.55 52.55 32.95
CA PRO A 534 4.27 51.14 33.22
C PRO A 534 4.71 50.28 32.03
N VAL A 535 5.24 49.11 32.32
CA VAL A 535 5.37 48.02 31.35
C VAL A 535 4.16 47.12 31.59
N GLU A 536 3.25 47.04 30.61
CA GLU A 536 2.04 46.23 30.71
C GLU A 536 2.38 44.73 30.66
N ASP A 537 1.54 43.88 31.25
CA ASP A 537 1.64 42.41 31.19
C ASP A 537 2.92 41.75 31.71
N VAL A 538 3.67 42.42 32.61
CA VAL A 538 4.87 41.82 33.23
C VAL A 538 4.48 40.80 34.32
N GLN A 539 4.45 39.51 33.97
CA GLN A 539 4.22 38.39 34.89
C GLN A 539 5.43 37.46 34.99
N ILE A 540 6.52 37.95 35.58
CA ILE A 540 7.81 37.22 35.66
C ILE A 540 7.64 35.84 36.33
N ASP A 541 6.91 35.79 37.46
CA ASP A 541 6.70 34.53 38.20
C ASP A 541 5.89 33.51 37.38
N HIS A 542 4.96 33.97 36.53
CA HIS A 542 4.21 33.10 35.62
C HIS A 542 5.12 32.55 34.52
N VAL A 543 5.91 33.41 33.87
CA VAL A 543 6.89 33.01 32.85
C VAL A 543 7.88 31.99 33.39
N GLU A 544 8.44 32.20 34.58
CA GLU A 544 9.37 31.24 35.23
C GLU A 544 8.71 29.87 35.49
N THR A 545 7.43 29.89 35.90
CA THR A 545 6.64 28.67 36.11
C THR A 545 6.38 27.96 34.78
N GLU A 546 5.93 28.68 33.75
CA GLU A 546 5.63 28.12 32.44
C GLU A 546 6.86 27.56 31.74
N LEU A 547 8.01 28.23 31.84
CA LEU A 547 9.28 27.70 31.32
C LEU A 547 9.71 26.43 32.05
N SER A 548 9.46 26.34 33.37
CA SER A 548 9.71 25.11 34.14
C SER A 548 8.77 23.98 33.70
N GLU A 549 7.47 24.27 33.51
CA GLU A 549 6.50 23.30 33.00
C GLU A 549 6.83 22.84 31.57
N CYS A 550 7.37 23.73 30.72
CA CYS A 550 7.85 23.35 29.39
C CYS A 550 9.05 22.40 29.45
N ILE A 551 10.00 22.63 30.36
CA ILE A 551 11.13 21.71 30.58
C ILE A 551 10.62 20.34 31.03
N ASP A 552 9.66 20.30 31.97
CA ASP A 552 9.06 19.06 32.45
C ASP A 552 8.25 18.33 31.34
N LEU A 553 7.53 19.07 30.49
CA LEU A 553 6.79 18.49 29.36
C LEU A 553 7.72 17.90 28.30
N LEU A 554 8.81 18.61 27.97
CA LEU A 554 9.83 18.10 27.07
C LEU A 554 10.64 16.97 27.72
N GLY A 555 10.69 16.87 29.04
CA GLY A 555 11.44 15.82 29.75
C GLY A 555 12.96 15.96 29.62
N VAL A 556 13.44 17.15 29.22
CA VAL A 556 14.87 17.44 29.04
C VAL A 556 15.53 17.81 30.36
N GLU A 557 16.79 17.42 30.53
CA GLU A 557 17.58 17.81 31.70
C GLU A 557 18.03 19.28 31.59
N TYR A 558 18.18 19.97 32.72
CA TYR A 558 18.66 21.37 32.72
C TYR A 558 20.03 21.55 32.06
N ALA A 559 20.86 20.49 31.99
CA ALA A 559 22.13 20.52 31.28
C ALA A 559 21.95 20.63 29.76
N GLU A 560 20.93 19.98 29.19
CA GLU A 560 20.57 20.01 27.77
C GLU A 560 20.09 21.42 27.38
N VAL A 561 19.27 22.03 28.25
CA VAL A 561 18.70 23.37 28.04
C VAL A 561 19.78 24.45 28.02
N VAL A 562 20.84 24.31 28.82
CA VAL A 562 21.94 25.28 28.82
C VAL A 562 23.03 24.98 27.79
N ASP A 563 22.96 23.85 27.08
CA ASP A 563 23.95 23.51 26.08
C ASP A 563 23.95 24.53 24.94
N GLY A 564 25.15 25.03 24.60
CA GLY A 564 25.32 26.14 23.66
C GLY A 564 24.93 27.54 24.18
N LEU A 565 24.39 27.67 25.40
CA LEU A 565 24.06 28.96 26.01
C LEU A 565 25.21 29.51 26.87
N GLN A 566 25.26 30.83 27.06
CA GLN A 566 26.18 31.46 28.02
C GLN A 566 25.62 31.46 29.45
N ILE A 567 25.07 30.32 29.88
CA ILE A 567 24.43 30.12 31.19
C ILE A 567 24.90 28.75 31.73
N GLU A 568 25.21 28.65 33.02
CA GLU A 568 25.50 27.35 33.65
C GLU A 568 24.24 26.72 34.27
N THR A 569 24.19 25.40 34.41
CA THR A 569 23.02 24.67 34.98
C THR A 569 22.56 25.20 36.36
N PRO A 570 23.46 25.56 37.31
CA PRO A 570 23.03 26.17 38.57
C PRO A 570 22.39 27.55 38.40
N ASP A 571 22.81 28.31 37.39
CA ASP A 571 22.24 29.63 37.09
C ASP A 571 20.83 29.50 36.53
N LEU A 572 20.57 28.52 35.66
CA LEU A 572 19.22 28.22 35.17
C LEU A 572 18.30 27.78 36.31
N THR A 573 18.80 26.93 37.21
CA THR A 573 18.03 26.47 38.38
C THR A 573 17.64 27.65 39.27
N ASN A 574 18.55 28.60 39.49
CA ASN A 574 18.26 29.82 40.26
C ASN A 574 17.33 30.77 39.51
N LEU A 575 17.46 30.86 38.19
CA LEU A 575 16.61 31.69 37.33
C LEU A 575 15.14 31.27 37.42
N LEU A 576 14.86 29.96 37.45
CA LEU A 576 13.50 29.42 37.45
C LEU A 576 12.90 29.20 38.85
N ARG A 577 13.70 29.28 39.92
CA ARG A 577 13.26 28.98 41.31
C ARG A 577 13.33 30.14 42.28
N SER A 578 13.95 31.27 41.92
CA SER A 578 14.17 32.37 42.88
C SER A 578 13.25 33.55 42.63
N ASP A 579 12.55 34.01 43.67
CA ASP A 579 11.83 35.31 43.75
C ASP A 579 12.74 36.55 43.54
N ASP A 580 14.00 36.35 43.16
CA ASP A 580 15.12 37.27 43.35
C ASP A 580 15.74 37.72 42.02
N SER A 581 14.92 37.79 40.98
CA SER A 581 15.29 38.15 39.62
C SER A 581 15.96 39.54 39.53
N THR A 582 17.13 39.56 38.89
CA THR A 582 17.91 40.76 38.59
C THR A 582 17.51 41.29 37.21
N LEU A 583 17.70 42.58 36.92
CA LEU A 583 17.38 43.12 35.58
C LEU A 583 18.13 42.38 34.46
N THR A 584 19.34 41.89 34.72
CA THR A 584 20.16 41.10 33.78
C THR A 584 19.69 39.67 33.60
N SER A 585 18.85 39.13 34.50
CA SER A 585 18.33 37.77 34.38
C SER A 585 17.06 37.70 33.54
N LEU A 586 16.33 38.81 33.35
CA LEU A 586 15.12 38.85 32.52
C LEU A 586 15.41 38.54 31.05
N THR A 587 16.50 39.07 30.49
CA THR A 587 16.92 38.78 29.11
C THR A 587 17.36 37.32 28.92
N ARG A 588 17.67 36.60 30.01
CA ARG A 588 18.03 35.18 29.95
C ARG A 588 16.80 34.28 29.82
N LEU A 589 15.63 34.74 30.27
CA LEU A 589 14.37 33.98 30.13
C LEU A 589 14.02 33.79 28.65
N GLU A 590 14.21 34.83 27.83
CA GLU A 590 14.03 34.76 26.37
C GLU A 590 15.00 33.78 25.73
N THR A 591 16.27 33.80 26.14
CA THR A 591 17.26 32.83 25.64
C THR A 591 16.88 31.38 25.97
N VAL A 592 16.34 31.15 27.18
CA VAL A 592 15.85 29.82 27.59
C VAL A 592 14.61 29.43 26.77
N ALA A 593 13.64 30.33 26.60
CA ALA A 593 12.44 30.09 25.81
C ALA A 593 12.77 29.76 24.35
N ASP A 594 13.69 30.49 23.73
CA ASP A 594 14.15 30.24 22.36
C ASP A 594 14.84 28.89 22.24
N ARG A 595 15.66 28.50 23.22
CA ARG A 595 16.30 27.19 23.23
C ARG A 595 15.29 26.04 23.38
N LEU A 596 14.29 26.18 24.23
CA LEU A 596 13.20 25.20 24.35
C LEU A 596 12.38 25.11 23.05
N ARG A 597 12.13 26.24 22.39
CA ARG A 597 11.45 26.29 21.08
C ARG A 597 12.28 25.59 20.01
N GLU A 598 13.59 25.78 19.99
CA GLU A 598 14.52 25.11 19.07
C GLU A 598 14.47 23.59 19.24
N ILE A 599 14.59 23.09 20.48
CA ILE A 599 14.50 21.66 20.82
C ILE A 599 13.16 21.09 20.35
N ALA A 600 12.06 21.75 20.73
CA ALA A 600 10.72 21.27 20.38
C ALA A 600 10.47 21.25 18.86
N THR A 601 10.99 22.24 18.13
CA THR A 601 10.88 22.29 16.67
C THR A 601 11.72 21.19 16.00
N ASP A 602 12.92 20.89 16.51
CA ASP A 602 13.74 19.78 16.03
C ASP A 602 13.03 18.44 16.27
N TRP A 603 12.44 18.23 17.43
CA TRP A 603 11.70 16.99 17.71
C TRP A 603 10.45 16.81 16.84
N LEU A 604 9.82 17.90 16.41
CA LEU A 604 8.69 17.88 15.46
C LEU A 604 9.11 17.98 13.99
N SER A 605 10.38 17.72 13.67
CA SER A 605 10.87 17.78 12.29
C SER A 605 10.33 16.64 11.42
N LEU A 606 10.47 16.83 10.09
CA LEU A 606 10.15 15.80 9.11
C LEU A 606 10.95 14.49 9.34
N GLU A 607 12.19 14.59 9.82
CA GLU A 607 13.02 13.42 10.13
C GLU A 607 12.40 12.56 11.23
N THR A 608 11.82 13.16 12.28
CA THR A 608 11.11 12.41 13.33
C THR A 608 9.89 11.70 12.75
N VAL A 609 9.14 12.37 11.86
CA VAL A 609 7.96 11.80 11.20
C VAL A 609 8.37 10.60 10.33
N GLU A 610 9.47 10.71 9.59
CA GLU A 610 10.02 9.61 8.78
C GLU A 610 10.45 8.42 9.63
N LEU A 611 11.11 8.66 10.77
CA LEU A 611 11.49 7.60 11.71
C LEU A 611 10.26 6.90 12.31
N LEU A 612 9.21 7.66 12.65
CA LEU A 612 7.95 7.12 13.16
C LEU A 612 7.20 6.30 12.12
N ASP A 613 7.08 6.81 10.90
CA ASP A 613 6.47 6.09 9.78
C ASP A 613 7.23 4.78 9.52
N LYS A 614 8.56 4.81 9.50
CA LYS A 614 9.39 3.62 9.33
C LYS A 614 9.23 2.61 10.46
N ALA A 615 9.17 3.06 11.72
CA ALA A 615 8.93 2.19 12.87
C ALA A 615 7.52 1.56 12.81
N SER A 616 6.50 2.37 12.52
CA SER A 616 5.11 1.95 12.36
C SER A 616 4.95 0.92 11.24
N ARG A 617 5.55 1.15 10.07
CA ARG A 617 5.52 0.21 8.93
C ARG A 617 6.12 -1.15 9.25
N ILE A 618 7.08 -1.23 10.18
CA ILE A 618 7.68 -2.50 10.59
C ILE A 618 6.83 -3.18 11.66
N ALA A 619 6.31 -2.41 12.63
CA ALA A 619 5.51 -2.93 13.73
C ALA A 619 4.15 -3.47 13.24
N ASN A 620 3.49 -2.71 12.36
CA ASN A 620 2.15 -2.99 11.85
C ASN A 620 2.13 -3.80 10.55
N ALA A 621 3.30 -4.16 9.99
CA ALA A 621 3.32 -4.96 8.78
C ALA A 621 2.67 -6.34 9.03
N ASP A 622 1.70 -6.68 8.19
CA ASP A 622 1.17 -8.03 8.04
C ASP A 622 2.20 -8.95 7.33
N LEU A 623 3.50 -8.75 7.58
CA LEU A 623 4.61 -9.47 6.94
C LEU A 623 5.36 -10.39 7.91
N ARG A 624 5.69 -11.60 7.48
CA ARG A 624 6.67 -12.50 8.09
C ARG A 624 7.93 -12.50 7.25
N TYR A 625 9.05 -12.90 7.85
CA TYR A 625 10.33 -12.94 7.17
C TYR A 625 10.88 -14.36 7.12
N ASP A 626 11.00 -14.89 5.92
CA ASP A 626 11.60 -16.20 5.69
C ASP A 626 13.05 -16.05 5.23
N GLU A 627 13.89 -16.90 5.79
CA GLU A 627 15.33 -16.86 5.57
C GLU A 627 15.67 -17.61 4.28
N VAL A 628 16.45 -16.97 3.41
CA VAL A 628 16.98 -17.58 2.20
C VAL A 628 18.02 -18.63 2.61
N GLU A 629 17.82 -19.88 2.18
CA GLU A 629 18.77 -20.97 2.41
C GLU A 629 19.74 -21.12 1.24
N THR A 630 19.25 -21.01 0.01
CA THR A 630 20.07 -21.09 -1.19
C THR A 630 19.56 -20.16 -2.29
N VAL A 631 20.49 -19.64 -3.08
CA VAL A 631 20.24 -18.86 -4.30
C VAL A 631 21.08 -19.45 -5.42
N GLU A 632 20.45 -19.95 -6.48
CA GLU A 632 21.13 -20.63 -7.58
C GLU A 632 20.73 -20.03 -8.93
N SER A 633 21.71 -19.62 -9.74
CA SER A 633 21.46 -19.23 -11.14
C SER A 633 21.29 -20.47 -12.02
N VAL A 634 20.20 -20.51 -12.78
CA VAL A 634 19.82 -21.63 -13.64
C VAL A 634 19.69 -21.13 -15.08
N ALA A 635 20.42 -21.74 -16.00
CA ALA A 635 20.23 -21.51 -17.43
C ALA A 635 18.90 -22.17 -17.85
N ALA A 636 18.00 -21.37 -18.42
CA ALA A 636 16.65 -21.80 -18.79
C ALA A 636 16.33 -21.40 -20.25
N ASP A 637 15.30 -22.00 -20.82
CA ASP A 637 14.64 -21.50 -22.03
C ASP A 637 13.13 -21.70 -21.85
N GLU A 638 12.60 -20.97 -20.87
CA GLU A 638 11.24 -21.12 -20.36
C GLU A 638 10.47 -19.81 -20.54
N ARG A 639 9.14 -19.90 -20.69
CA ARG A 639 8.28 -18.72 -20.68
C ARG A 639 8.18 -18.19 -19.25
N VAL A 640 8.30 -16.88 -19.13
CA VAL A 640 8.13 -16.15 -17.87
C VAL A 640 7.07 -15.08 -18.05
N TYR A 641 6.41 -14.78 -16.96
CA TYR A 641 5.20 -13.97 -16.91
C TYR A 641 5.36 -12.87 -15.86
N ASP A 642 4.64 -11.78 -16.04
CA ASP A 642 4.53 -10.73 -15.02
C ASP A 642 3.13 -10.12 -15.03
N LEU A 643 2.78 -9.53 -13.90
CA LEU A 643 1.52 -8.81 -13.71
C LEU A 643 1.84 -7.37 -13.33
N THR A 644 1.24 -6.44 -14.06
CA THR A 644 1.28 -5.03 -13.69
C THR A 644 0.05 -4.73 -12.84
N VAL A 645 0.28 -4.35 -11.59
CA VAL A 645 -0.79 -3.93 -10.67
C VAL A 645 -0.84 -2.41 -10.55
N PRO A 646 -2.02 -1.78 -10.49
CA PRO A 646 -2.15 -0.33 -10.40
C PRO A 646 -1.46 0.27 -9.15
N GLY A 647 -0.86 1.45 -9.32
CA GLY A 647 -0.21 2.22 -8.26
C GLY A 647 1.20 1.70 -7.91
N THR A 648 1.61 1.89 -6.66
CA THR A 648 2.89 1.40 -6.11
C THR A 648 2.79 -0.04 -5.56
N ARG A 649 1.70 -0.72 -5.89
CA ARG A 649 1.37 -2.05 -5.38
C ARG A 649 2.31 -3.12 -5.92
N ASN A 650 2.37 -4.23 -5.18
CA ASN A 650 3.11 -5.44 -5.51
C ASN A 650 2.13 -6.63 -5.44
N TYR A 651 2.42 -7.77 -6.06
CA TYR A 651 1.48 -8.90 -6.07
C TYR A 651 1.98 -10.08 -5.23
N VAL A 652 1.05 -10.94 -4.79
CA VAL A 652 1.35 -12.14 -4.01
C VAL A 652 1.31 -13.37 -4.90
N ALA A 653 2.41 -14.12 -4.92
CA ALA A 653 2.53 -15.36 -5.69
C ALA A 653 3.49 -16.36 -5.02
N GLY A 654 3.56 -17.57 -5.55
CA GLY A 654 4.45 -18.64 -5.09
C GLY A 654 3.74 -19.74 -4.31
N GLU A 655 4.39 -20.91 -4.24
CA GLU A 655 3.87 -22.12 -3.57
C GLU A 655 3.53 -21.93 -2.09
N ASN A 656 4.31 -21.06 -1.44
CA ASN A 656 3.88 -20.35 -0.25
C ASN A 656 3.76 -18.87 -0.62
N PRO A 657 2.75 -18.16 -0.09
CA PRO A 657 2.52 -16.77 -0.44
C PRO A 657 3.77 -15.90 -0.24
N THR A 658 4.22 -15.22 -1.29
CA THR A 658 5.43 -14.37 -1.31
C THR A 658 5.17 -13.10 -2.10
N VAL A 659 5.77 -11.97 -1.72
CA VAL A 659 5.57 -10.67 -2.38
C VAL A 659 6.52 -10.50 -3.57
N MET A 660 5.97 -10.19 -4.75
CA MET A 660 6.64 -10.04 -6.04
C MET A 660 6.56 -8.59 -6.56
N HIS A 661 7.62 -8.07 -7.17
CA HIS A 661 7.75 -6.64 -7.53
C HIS A 661 7.22 -6.30 -8.94
N ASN A 662 6.48 -5.18 -9.06
CA ASN A 662 5.92 -4.62 -10.31
C ASN A 662 6.96 -3.95 -11.27
N THR A 663 6.75 -3.89 -12.59
CA THR A 663 7.78 -3.65 -13.64
C THR A 663 7.82 -2.24 -14.33
N THR A 664 9.01 -1.67 -14.68
CA THR A 664 9.20 -0.29 -15.30
C THR A 664 10.29 -0.12 -16.41
N ALA A 665 10.11 0.72 -17.46
CA ALA A 665 10.78 0.65 -18.80
C ALA A 665 12.31 0.83 -18.86
N ALA A 666 12.89 1.63 -17.97
CA ALA A 666 14.35 1.83 -17.94
C ALA A 666 15.11 0.52 -17.62
N THR A 667 14.45 -0.39 -16.90
CA THR A 667 15.01 -1.69 -16.53
C THR A 667 15.16 -2.61 -17.74
N ALA A 668 14.22 -2.59 -18.71
CA ALA A 668 14.35 -3.40 -19.93
C ALA A 668 15.50 -2.97 -20.85
N ILE A 669 15.77 -1.67 -20.94
CA ILE A 669 16.88 -1.15 -21.77
C ILE A 669 18.23 -1.61 -21.22
N ALA A 670 18.42 -1.56 -19.90
CA ALA A 670 19.67 -1.98 -19.26
C ALA A 670 19.95 -3.47 -19.49
N ARG A 671 18.92 -4.32 -19.39
CA ARG A 671 19.02 -5.77 -19.65
C ARG A 671 19.40 -6.07 -21.10
N GLN A 672 18.82 -5.34 -22.06
CA GLN A 672 19.13 -5.54 -23.47
C GLN A 672 20.57 -5.15 -23.83
N VAL A 673 21.13 -4.12 -23.19
CA VAL A 673 22.48 -3.60 -23.48
C VAL A 673 23.58 -4.48 -22.90
N TYR A 674 23.41 -4.95 -21.67
CA TYR A 674 24.47 -5.67 -20.95
C TYR A 674 24.25 -7.19 -20.86
N GLY A 675 23.08 -7.68 -21.26
CA GLY A 675 22.65 -9.05 -20.97
C GLY A 675 22.21 -9.24 -19.52
N GLU A 676 21.53 -10.35 -19.22
CA GLU A 676 20.99 -10.66 -17.88
C GLU A 676 22.13 -10.80 -16.83
N ASP A 677 23.30 -11.30 -17.23
CA ASP A 677 24.43 -11.52 -16.30
C ASP A 677 25.15 -10.23 -15.83
N ASN A 678 25.19 -9.18 -16.66
CA ASN A 678 26.10 -8.03 -16.43
C ASN A 678 25.39 -6.70 -16.21
N TRP A 679 24.07 -6.60 -16.32
CA TRP A 679 23.41 -5.30 -16.26
C TRP A 679 23.40 -4.69 -14.83
N ARG A 680 23.23 -5.48 -13.76
CA ARG A 680 23.14 -4.95 -12.37
C ARG A 680 24.39 -4.17 -11.93
N GLY A 681 25.57 -4.76 -12.09
CA GLY A 681 26.83 -4.10 -11.74
C GLY A 681 27.15 -2.88 -12.61
N ASN A 682 26.42 -2.74 -13.73
CA ASN A 682 26.54 -1.64 -14.67
C ASN A 682 25.29 -0.75 -14.72
N PHE A 683 24.30 -0.91 -13.82
CA PHE A 683 23.06 -0.12 -13.81
C PHE A 683 22.75 0.41 -12.39
N LEU A 684 22.50 1.72 -12.27
CA LEU A 684 22.11 2.38 -11.03
C LEU A 684 20.79 3.12 -11.22
N GLU A 685 19.74 2.78 -10.48
CA GLU A 685 18.42 3.44 -10.52
C GLU A 685 18.23 4.35 -9.29
N LEU A 686 17.75 5.57 -9.51
CA LEU A 686 17.49 6.58 -8.49
C LEU A 686 16.16 7.30 -8.81
N ASN A 687 15.28 7.46 -7.82
CA ASN A 687 14.12 8.35 -7.94
C ASN A 687 14.49 9.75 -7.43
N ALA A 688 14.38 10.76 -8.28
CA ALA A 688 14.84 12.09 -8.01
C ALA A 688 13.81 12.99 -7.29
N SER A 689 12.55 12.57 -7.11
CA SER A 689 11.61 13.25 -6.20
C SER A 689 11.89 12.94 -4.72
N ASP A 690 12.33 11.71 -4.43
CA ASP A 690 12.75 11.31 -3.09
C ASP A 690 14.18 11.79 -2.79
N GLN A 691 15.09 11.69 -3.76
CA GLN A 691 16.52 11.94 -3.60
C GLN A 691 16.97 13.23 -4.32
N ARG A 692 16.41 14.37 -3.91
CA ARG A 692 16.54 15.70 -4.57
C ARG A 692 17.88 16.43 -4.37
N GLY A 693 18.64 16.03 -3.35
CA GLY A 693 19.80 16.77 -2.84
C GLY A 693 21.07 16.64 -3.69
N ILE A 694 21.94 17.65 -3.62
CA ILE A 694 23.23 17.67 -4.34
C ILE A 694 24.16 16.51 -3.91
N ASP A 695 24.01 16.01 -2.68
CA ASP A 695 24.87 14.98 -2.12
C ASP A 695 24.64 13.61 -2.77
N VAL A 696 23.41 13.34 -3.22
CA VAL A 696 23.06 12.15 -4.03
C VAL A 696 23.94 12.08 -5.29
N VAL A 697 24.13 13.22 -5.93
CA VAL A 697 24.95 13.34 -7.14
C VAL A 697 26.45 13.25 -6.81
N ARG A 698 26.88 13.85 -5.70
CA ARG A 698 28.30 13.94 -5.33
C ARG A 698 28.88 12.64 -4.83
N ASP A 699 28.08 11.84 -4.13
CA ASP A 699 28.56 10.66 -3.43
C ASP A 699 28.13 9.39 -4.15
N ARG A 700 26.83 9.25 -4.44
CA ARG A 700 26.26 8.02 -4.99
C ARG A 700 26.57 7.88 -6.48
N ILE A 701 26.19 8.86 -7.29
CA ILE A 701 26.41 8.84 -8.74
C ILE A 701 27.92 8.87 -9.06
N LYS A 702 28.67 9.74 -8.37
CA LYS A 702 30.11 9.89 -8.59
C LYS A 702 30.91 8.67 -8.12
N GLY A 703 30.50 8.05 -7.01
CA GLY A 703 31.10 6.81 -6.52
C GLY A 703 30.92 5.68 -7.53
N PHE A 704 29.70 5.51 -8.02
CA PHE A 704 29.37 4.52 -9.05
C PHE A 704 30.18 4.74 -10.34
N ALA A 705 30.23 5.98 -10.83
CA ALA A 705 30.96 6.33 -12.06
C ALA A 705 32.49 6.19 -11.96
N ARG A 706 33.07 6.24 -10.74
CA ARG A 706 34.53 6.10 -10.51
C ARG A 706 34.99 4.66 -10.34
N SER A 707 34.10 3.77 -9.90
CA SER A 707 34.48 2.40 -9.61
C SER A 707 34.90 1.64 -10.88
N SER A 708 35.91 0.78 -10.76
CA SER A 708 36.39 -0.03 -11.89
C SER A 708 35.32 -1.01 -12.35
N PHE A 709 35.16 -1.17 -13.68
CA PHE A 709 34.16 -2.08 -14.25
C PHE A 709 34.64 -2.72 -15.55
N GLY A 710 34.09 -3.90 -15.84
CA GLY A 710 34.32 -4.65 -17.07
C GLY A 710 33.18 -4.42 -18.05
N GLY A 711 33.39 -3.56 -19.02
CA GLY A 711 32.41 -3.18 -20.04
C GLY A 711 32.80 -1.84 -20.68
N ASP A 712 32.13 -1.46 -21.76
CA ASP A 712 32.44 -0.21 -22.46
C ASP A 712 31.95 1.03 -21.67
N PHE A 713 30.78 0.93 -21.03
CA PHE A 713 30.21 2.00 -20.19
C PHE A 713 29.22 1.43 -19.16
N ARG A 714 28.87 2.21 -18.14
CA ARG A 714 27.76 1.95 -17.18
C ARG A 714 26.52 2.79 -17.48
N ILE A 715 25.35 2.46 -16.92
CA ILE A 715 24.11 3.23 -17.00
C ILE A 715 23.69 3.73 -15.61
N VAL A 716 23.31 5.00 -15.53
CA VAL A 716 22.61 5.58 -14.37
C VAL A 716 21.23 6.04 -14.84
N PHE A 717 20.15 5.47 -14.27
CA PHE A 717 18.77 5.91 -14.48
C PHE A 717 18.31 6.80 -13.33
N LEU A 718 17.85 8.01 -13.68
CA LEU A 718 17.28 8.99 -12.76
C LEU A 718 15.81 9.21 -13.15
N ASP A 719 14.89 8.67 -12.36
CA ASP A 719 13.47 8.91 -12.55
C ASP A 719 13.07 10.29 -12.00
N GLU A 720 12.08 10.93 -12.62
CA GLU A 720 11.58 12.27 -12.23
C GLU A 720 12.69 13.34 -12.05
N ALA A 721 13.67 13.34 -12.94
CA ALA A 721 14.86 14.20 -12.88
C ALA A 721 14.55 15.71 -12.92
N ASP A 722 13.35 16.10 -13.34
CA ASP A 722 12.83 17.48 -13.28
C ASP A 722 12.53 17.94 -11.85
N SER A 723 12.47 17.02 -10.88
CA SER A 723 12.37 17.32 -9.46
C SER A 723 13.71 17.65 -8.79
N LEU A 724 14.84 17.49 -9.50
CA LEU A 724 16.16 17.85 -8.98
C LEU A 724 16.34 19.36 -8.86
N THR A 725 16.94 19.79 -7.75
CA THR A 725 17.38 21.19 -7.56
C THR A 725 18.37 21.62 -8.65
N SER A 726 18.41 22.92 -8.97
CA SER A 726 19.35 23.49 -9.96
C SER A 726 20.82 23.17 -9.62
N ASP A 727 21.13 23.12 -8.33
CA ASP A 727 22.46 22.80 -7.81
C ASP A 727 22.80 21.32 -7.99
N ALA A 728 21.84 20.42 -7.75
CA ALA A 728 21.99 19.00 -8.04
C ALA A 728 22.12 18.74 -9.54
N GLN A 729 21.32 19.39 -10.39
CA GLN A 729 21.47 19.29 -11.84
C GLN A 729 22.83 19.84 -12.31
N SER A 730 23.30 20.95 -11.74
CA SER A 730 24.61 21.52 -12.06
C SER A 730 25.77 20.63 -11.60
N ALA A 731 25.61 19.90 -10.51
CA ALA A 731 26.53 18.84 -10.11
C ALA A 731 26.46 17.64 -11.06
N LEU A 732 25.24 17.24 -11.47
CA LEU A 732 25.00 16.07 -12.31
C LEU A 732 25.62 16.28 -13.68
N ARG A 733 25.43 17.46 -14.27
CA ARG A 733 26.09 17.89 -15.50
C ARG A 733 27.61 17.68 -15.44
N ARG A 734 28.27 18.16 -14.37
CA ARG A 734 29.73 18.00 -14.21
C ARG A 734 30.13 16.53 -14.11
N THR A 735 29.34 15.73 -13.42
CA THR A 735 29.55 14.28 -13.33
C THR A 735 29.36 13.60 -14.69
N MET A 736 28.31 13.96 -15.44
CA MET A 736 28.06 13.45 -16.80
C MET A 736 29.21 13.78 -17.75
N GLU A 737 29.77 15.00 -17.67
CA GLU A 737 30.95 15.41 -18.46
C GLU A 737 32.20 14.65 -18.04
N GLN A 738 32.46 14.55 -16.73
CA GLN A 738 33.67 13.92 -16.21
C GLN A 738 33.72 12.43 -16.52
N PHE A 739 32.57 11.76 -16.59
CA PHE A 739 32.45 10.31 -16.73
C PHE A 739 31.77 9.91 -18.04
N SER A 740 31.77 10.78 -19.06
CA SER A 740 31.13 10.48 -20.35
C SER A 740 31.80 9.34 -21.11
N ASP A 741 33.06 9.02 -20.82
CA ASP A 741 33.75 7.93 -21.51
C ASP A 741 33.37 6.56 -20.95
N ASN A 742 32.92 6.51 -19.70
CA ASN A 742 32.75 5.27 -18.95
C ASN A 742 31.34 5.11 -18.32
N THR A 743 30.49 6.14 -18.38
CA THR A 743 29.11 6.13 -17.85
C THR A 743 28.15 6.80 -18.83
N ARG A 744 26.94 6.28 -18.93
CA ARG A 744 25.79 6.78 -19.68
C ARG A 744 24.67 7.06 -18.70
N PHE A 745 23.88 8.07 -19.00
CA PHE A 745 22.79 8.50 -18.14
C PHE A 745 21.48 8.34 -18.89
N ILE A 746 20.46 7.84 -18.21
CA ILE A 746 19.06 7.85 -18.62
C ILE A 746 18.34 8.71 -17.59
N LEU A 747 17.62 9.73 -18.02
CA LEU A 747 16.84 10.59 -17.15
C LEU A 747 15.39 10.51 -17.61
N SER A 748 14.45 10.34 -16.69
CA SER A 748 13.02 10.51 -16.95
C SER A 748 12.61 11.88 -16.44
N CYS A 749 11.76 12.61 -17.16
CA CYS A 749 11.18 13.87 -16.69
C CYS A 749 9.84 14.13 -17.37
N ASN A 750 8.96 14.87 -16.72
CA ASN A 750 7.73 15.35 -17.36
C ASN A 750 8.04 16.59 -18.22
N TYR A 751 8.84 17.52 -17.67
CA TYR A 751 9.21 18.75 -18.37
C TYR A 751 10.69 18.79 -18.70
N SER A 752 11.04 18.60 -19.98
CA SER A 752 12.44 18.73 -20.40
C SER A 752 12.99 20.14 -20.14
N SER A 753 12.14 21.18 -20.12
CA SER A 753 12.53 22.58 -19.81
C SER A 753 13.02 22.77 -18.37
N LYS A 754 12.57 21.94 -17.43
CA LYS A 754 13.05 21.95 -16.02
C LYS A 754 14.42 21.28 -15.89
N ILE A 755 14.90 20.63 -16.95
CA ILE A 755 16.26 20.12 -17.03
C ILE A 755 17.15 21.21 -17.64
N ILE A 756 18.23 21.58 -16.97
CA ILE A 756 19.13 22.64 -17.47
C ILE A 756 19.67 22.31 -18.88
N ASP A 757 19.76 23.31 -19.77
CA ASP A 757 20.27 23.16 -21.15
C ASP A 757 21.61 22.40 -21.24
N PRO A 758 22.56 22.58 -20.30
CA PRO A 758 23.78 21.78 -20.31
C PRO A 758 23.56 20.27 -20.17
N ILE A 759 22.54 19.80 -19.46
CA ILE A 759 22.21 18.35 -19.39
C ILE A 759 21.49 17.93 -20.67
N GLN A 760 20.49 18.71 -21.12
CA GLN A 760 19.72 18.40 -22.33
C GLN A 760 20.62 18.25 -23.55
N SER A 761 21.54 19.20 -23.76
CA SER A 761 22.52 19.18 -24.88
C SER A 761 23.45 17.97 -24.90
N ARG A 762 23.53 17.20 -23.81
CA ARG A 762 24.36 15.99 -23.68
C ARG A 762 23.54 14.71 -23.74
N CYS A 763 22.22 14.80 -23.85
CA CYS A 763 21.32 13.67 -23.94
C CYS A 763 20.63 13.61 -25.30
N ALA A 764 20.49 12.40 -25.85
CA ALA A 764 19.46 12.14 -26.84
C ALA A 764 18.09 12.24 -26.15
N VAL A 765 17.29 13.22 -26.57
CA VAL A 765 15.96 13.48 -26.01
C VAL A 765 14.94 12.63 -26.77
N PHE A 766 14.28 11.73 -26.07
CA PHE A 766 13.16 10.95 -26.56
C PHE A 766 11.90 11.54 -25.95
N ARG A 767 11.11 12.22 -26.79
CA ARG A 767 9.84 12.80 -26.39
C ARG A 767 8.76 11.76 -26.59
N PHE A 768 8.15 11.34 -25.50
CA PHE A 768 6.89 10.62 -25.52
C PHE A 768 5.80 11.66 -25.74
N SER A 769 5.16 11.59 -26.89
CA SER A 769 4.03 12.44 -27.17
C SER A 769 2.82 12.00 -26.33
N PRO A 770 1.92 12.93 -25.99
CA PRO A 770 0.59 12.58 -25.52
C PRO A 770 -0.04 11.53 -26.45
N LEU A 771 -0.87 10.65 -25.88
CA LEU A 771 -1.55 9.64 -26.68
C LEU A 771 -2.49 10.33 -27.68
N SER A 772 -2.65 9.72 -28.86
CA SER A 772 -3.61 10.25 -29.84
C SER A 772 -5.03 10.07 -29.32
N ASP A 773 -5.92 10.98 -29.71
CA ASP A 773 -7.35 10.92 -29.43
C ASP A 773 -7.94 9.56 -29.78
N ALA A 774 -7.53 8.97 -30.89
CA ALA A 774 -7.97 7.63 -31.29
C ALA A 774 -7.50 6.53 -30.31
N ALA A 775 -6.29 6.64 -29.75
CA ALA A 775 -5.79 5.70 -28.77
C ALA A 775 -6.50 5.86 -27.42
N VAL A 776 -6.70 7.12 -26.98
CA VAL A 776 -7.46 7.43 -25.76
C VAL A 776 -8.90 6.97 -25.91
N ALA A 777 -9.56 7.30 -27.02
CA ALA A 777 -10.95 6.92 -27.28
C ALA A 777 -11.13 5.41 -27.41
N SER A 778 -10.18 4.71 -28.02
CA SER A 778 -10.18 3.24 -28.10
C SER A 778 -10.13 2.65 -26.70
N GLN A 779 -9.16 3.09 -25.89
CA GLN A 779 -8.97 2.59 -24.55
C GLN A 779 -10.14 2.98 -23.61
N THR A 780 -10.68 4.19 -23.73
CA THR A 780 -11.84 4.64 -22.94
C THR A 780 -13.09 3.83 -23.28
N ARG A 781 -13.33 3.53 -24.57
CA ARG A 781 -14.45 2.66 -24.99
C ARG A 781 -14.27 1.22 -24.52
N GLU A 782 -13.03 0.71 -24.59
CA GLU A 782 -12.67 -0.62 -24.12
C GLU A 782 -12.93 -0.76 -22.61
N ILE A 783 -12.49 0.22 -21.82
CA ILE A 783 -12.76 0.27 -20.37
C ILE A 783 -14.25 0.44 -20.08
N ALA A 784 -14.96 1.34 -20.75
CA ALA A 784 -16.40 1.55 -20.53
C ALA A 784 -17.22 0.27 -20.84
N ALA A 785 -16.85 -0.44 -21.91
CA ALA A 785 -17.49 -1.71 -22.27
C ALA A 785 -17.20 -2.81 -21.25
N ALA A 786 -15.97 -2.89 -20.74
CA ALA A 786 -15.58 -3.85 -19.70
C ALA A 786 -16.34 -3.61 -18.39
N GLU A 787 -16.51 -2.36 -17.99
CA GLU A 787 -17.17 -1.96 -16.73
C GLU A 787 -18.70 -1.86 -16.84
N GLY A 788 -19.29 -2.17 -18.00
CA GLY A 788 -20.73 -2.05 -18.24
C GLY A 788 -21.25 -0.61 -18.15
N ILE A 789 -20.38 0.38 -18.34
CA ILE A 789 -20.71 1.80 -18.34
C ILE A 789 -21.28 2.15 -19.71
N GLU A 790 -22.55 2.53 -19.75
CA GLU A 790 -23.16 3.02 -20.99
C GLU A 790 -22.57 4.42 -21.29
N VAL A 791 -21.65 4.50 -22.25
CA VAL A 791 -21.03 5.76 -22.68
C VAL A 791 -21.54 6.14 -24.07
N THR A 792 -22.00 7.37 -24.23
CA THR A 792 -22.37 7.87 -25.57
C THR A 792 -21.12 8.24 -26.36
N ASP A 793 -21.18 8.27 -27.69
CA ASP A 793 -20.05 8.74 -28.49
C ASP A 793 -19.64 10.18 -28.09
N GLU A 794 -20.63 11.02 -27.78
CA GLU A 794 -20.44 12.39 -27.28
C GLU A 794 -19.73 12.38 -25.90
N GLY A 795 -20.03 11.41 -25.02
CA GLY A 795 -19.33 11.22 -23.75
C GLY A 795 -17.89 10.74 -23.92
N VAL A 796 -17.62 9.86 -24.90
CA VAL A 796 -16.23 9.46 -25.22
C VAL A 796 -15.43 10.63 -25.77
N ASP A 797 -16.04 11.42 -26.67
CA ASP A 797 -15.39 12.61 -27.22
C ASP A 797 -15.12 13.65 -26.12
N ALA A 798 -16.04 13.82 -25.16
CA ALA A 798 -15.84 14.65 -23.98
C ALA A 798 -14.69 14.13 -23.09
N LEU A 799 -14.57 12.81 -22.91
CA LEU A 799 -13.49 12.19 -22.12
C LEU A 799 -12.13 12.33 -22.80
N VAL A 800 -12.07 12.17 -24.12
CA VAL A 800 -10.87 12.41 -24.92
C VAL A 800 -10.45 13.87 -24.80
N TYR A 801 -11.41 14.79 -24.95
CA TYR A 801 -11.17 16.22 -24.79
C TYR A 801 -10.67 16.57 -23.38
N ALA A 802 -11.28 16.00 -22.34
CA ALA A 802 -10.87 16.22 -20.96
C ALA A 802 -9.51 15.59 -20.61
N ALA A 803 -9.15 14.49 -21.28
CA ALA A 803 -7.91 13.75 -21.03
C ALA A 803 -6.66 14.40 -21.62
N ASP A 804 -6.78 15.11 -22.75
CA ASP A 804 -5.66 15.79 -23.44
C ASP A 804 -4.44 14.88 -23.66
N GLY A 805 -4.70 13.64 -24.08
CA GLY A 805 -3.67 12.62 -24.31
C GLY A 805 -3.03 12.01 -23.05
N ASP A 806 -3.51 12.35 -21.84
CA ASP A 806 -3.20 11.66 -20.59
C ASP A 806 -4.23 10.55 -20.32
N MET A 807 -3.79 9.31 -20.55
CA MET A 807 -4.64 8.14 -20.34
C MET A 807 -5.12 7.99 -18.89
N ARG A 808 -4.28 8.37 -17.91
CA ARG A 808 -4.67 8.30 -16.49
C ARG A 808 -5.83 9.26 -16.21
N ARG A 809 -5.77 10.46 -16.81
CA ARG A 809 -6.84 11.46 -16.68
C ARG A 809 -8.13 10.99 -17.36
N ALA A 810 -8.03 10.37 -18.54
CA ALA A 810 -9.19 9.78 -19.23
C ALA A 810 -9.93 8.75 -18.35
N ILE A 811 -9.17 7.83 -17.74
CA ILE A 811 -9.72 6.75 -16.91
C ILE A 811 -10.40 7.31 -15.66
N ASN A 812 -9.72 8.22 -14.96
CA ASN A 812 -10.29 8.82 -13.75
C ASN A 812 -11.58 9.61 -14.04
N SER A 813 -11.62 10.33 -15.18
CA SER A 813 -12.80 11.07 -15.61
C SER A 813 -13.96 10.15 -15.98
N LEU A 814 -13.70 9.05 -16.68
CA LEU A 814 -14.70 8.04 -17.02
C LEU A 814 -15.29 7.42 -15.75
N GLN A 815 -14.43 7.03 -14.81
CA GLN A 815 -14.84 6.44 -13.54
C GLN A 815 -15.71 7.41 -12.73
N ALA A 816 -15.29 8.67 -12.63
CA ALA A 816 -16.04 9.67 -11.89
C ALA A 816 -17.39 9.98 -12.57
N ALA A 817 -17.43 10.09 -13.91
CA ALA A 817 -18.65 10.28 -14.69
C ALA A 817 -19.67 9.16 -14.50
N ALA A 818 -19.21 7.91 -14.47
CA ALA A 818 -20.06 6.75 -14.24
C ALA A 818 -20.72 6.74 -12.86
N THR A 819 -20.20 7.46 -11.85
CA THR A 819 -20.81 7.49 -10.51
C THR A 819 -22.00 8.44 -10.37
N THR A 820 -22.24 9.33 -11.34
CA THR A 820 -23.23 10.41 -11.21
C THR A 820 -24.57 10.12 -11.91
N GLY A 821 -24.62 9.13 -12.80
CA GLY A 821 -25.85 8.70 -13.50
C GLY A 821 -25.68 7.37 -14.25
N ASP A 822 -26.77 6.89 -14.87
CA ASP A 822 -26.81 5.59 -15.56
C ASP A 822 -26.09 5.59 -16.93
N VAL A 823 -25.94 6.76 -17.57
CA VAL A 823 -25.27 6.93 -18.87
C VAL A 823 -24.21 8.02 -18.77
N VAL A 824 -22.98 7.72 -19.20
CA VAL A 824 -21.90 8.70 -19.33
C VAL A 824 -22.04 9.39 -20.68
N ASP A 825 -22.77 10.50 -20.66
CA ASP A 825 -22.87 11.43 -21.75
C ASP A 825 -21.92 12.63 -21.57
N GLU A 826 -21.92 13.51 -22.55
CA GLU A 826 -21.11 14.73 -22.54
C GLU A 826 -21.37 15.61 -21.29
N GLU A 827 -22.63 15.70 -20.85
CA GLU A 827 -23.01 16.53 -19.70
C GLU A 827 -22.42 15.99 -18.40
N ALA A 828 -22.49 14.67 -18.20
CA ALA A 828 -21.90 14.01 -17.04
C ALA A 828 -20.38 14.23 -16.96
N VAL A 829 -19.67 14.11 -18.10
CA VAL A 829 -18.21 14.25 -18.15
C VAL A 829 -17.79 15.67 -17.79
N TYR A 830 -18.41 16.70 -18.40
CA TYR A 830 -18.02 18.09 -18.16
C TYR A 830 -18.38 18.57 -16.75
N ALA A 831 -19.50 18.10 -16.18
CA ALA A 831 -19.90 18.44 -14.81
C ALA A 831 -18.87 17.99 -13.75
N ILE A 832 -18.15 16.90 -14.01
CA ILE A 832 -17.25 16.26 -13.02
C ILE A 832 -15.80 16.62 -13.24
N THR A 833 -15.41 16.77 -14.51
CA THR A 833 -14.05 17.16 -14.87
C THR A 833 -13.80 18.65 -14.68
N ALA A 834 -14.82 19.42 -14.24
CA ALA A 834 -14.78 20.87 -14.09
C ALA A 834 -14.21 21.55 -15.34
N THR A 835 -14.57 21.02 -16.50
CA THR A 835 -14.06 21.39 -17.83
C THR A 835 -15.22 22.05 -18.57
N ALA A 836 -15.07 23.30 -19.04
CA ALA A 836 -16.16 23.96 -19.77
C ALA A 836 -16.40 23.29 -21.12
N ARG A 837 -17.64 23.41 -21.63
CA ARG A 837 -17.97 22.93 -22.98
C ARG A 837 -17.26 23.80 -24.03
N PRO A 838 -16.74 23.23 -25.12
CA PRO A 838 -16.07 23.99 -26.17
C PRO A 838 -16.92 25.17 -26.70
N GLU A 839 -18.24 24.97 -26.81
CA GLU A 839 -19.22 25.94 -27.31
C GLU A 839 -19.40 27.13 -26.36
N GLU A 840 -19.26 26.93 -25.05
CA GLU A 840 -19.36 27.99 -24.03
C GLU A 840 -18.12 28.90 -24.09
N ILE A 841 -16.94 28.30 -24.28
CA ILE A 841 -15.68 29.02 -24.46
C ILE A 841 -15.70 29.81 -25.78
N GLU A 842 -16.13 29.18 -26.88
CA GLU A 842 -16.29 29.84 -28.17
C GLU A 842 -17.26 31.02 -28.05
N SER A 843 -18.46 30.81 -27.48
CA SER A 843 -19.44 31.88 -27.32
C SER A 843 -18.93 33.02 -26.46
N MET A 844 -18.22 32.73 -25.36
CA MET A 844 -17.61 33.76 -24.51
C MET A 844 -16.64 34.64 -25.30
N VAL A 845 -15.77 34.04 -26.11
CA VAL A 845 -14.77 34.75 -26.94
C VAL A 845 -15.43 35.53 -28.06
N THR A 846 -16.38 34.94 -28.80
CA THR A 846 -17.10 35.61 -29.88
C THR A 846 -17.86 36.84 -29.38
N ASN A 847 -18.57 36.72 -28.25
CA ASN A 847 -19.26 37.86 -27.65
C ASN A 847 -18.29 38.99 -27.28
N ALA A 848 -17.10 38.64 -26.77
CA ALA A 848 -16.07 39.63 -26.46
C ALA A 848 -15.56 40.35 -27.72
N LEU A 849 -15.28 39.61 -28.79
CA LEU A 849 -14.80 40.16 -30.07
C LEU A 849 -15.87 41.00 -30.80
N GLU A 850 -17.15 40.64 -30.68
CA GLU A 850 -18.27 41.44 -31.20
C GLU A 850 -18.55 42.71 -30.37
N GLY A 851 -17.80 42.94 -29.28
CA GLY A 851 -17.91 44.09 -28.40
C GLY A 851 -18.96 43.98 -27.29
N ASP A 852 -19.59 42.81 -27.11
CA ASP A 852 -20.52 42.54 -26.02
C ASP A 852 -19.80 41.97 -24.78
N PHE A 853 -18.96 42.81 -24.17
CA PHE A 853 -18.25 42.48 -22.95
C PHE A 853 -19.17 42.04 -21.81
N SER A 854 -20.39 42.61 -21.72
CA SER A 854 -21.32 42.28 -20.64
C SER A 854 -21.78 40.83 -20.72
N ARG A 855 -22.02 40.33 -21.93
CA ARG A 855 -22.40 38.94 -22.16
C ARG A 855 -21.22 37.98 -21.99
N ALA A 856 -20.05 38.33 -22.53
CA ALA A 856 -18.83 37.53 -22.34
C ALA A 856 -18.47 37.37 -20.85
N ARG A 857 -18.55 38.48 -20.09
CA ARG A 857 -18.31 38.47 -18.65
C ARG A 857 -19.32 37.61 -17.88
N ALA A 858 -20.59 37.61 -18.28
CA ALA A 858 -21.60 36.77 -17.63
C ALA A 858 -21.28 35.28 -17.82
N THR A 859 -20.86 34.86 -19.02
CA THR A 859 -20.42 33.47 -19.25
C THR A 859 -19.18 33.13 -18.41
N LEU A 860 -18.20 34.03 -18.32
CA LEU A 860 -17.02 33.84 -17.47
C LEU A 860 -17.38 33.69 -15.98
N ASP A 861 -18.31 34.50 -15.47
CA ASP A 861 -18.75 34.44 -14.08
C ASP A 861 -19.44 33.11 -13.76
N THR A 862 -20.23 32.58 -14.69
CA THR A 862 -20.82 31.23 -14.60
C THR A 862 -19.72 30.17 -14.53
N LEU A 863 -18.71 30.21 -15.40
CA LEU A 863 -17.62 29.21 -15.39
C LEU A 863 -16.83 29.20 -14.07
N LEU A 864 -16.49 30.38 -13.54
CA LEU A 864 -15.70 30.49 -12.30
C LEU A 864 -16.52 30.20 -11.04
N THR A 865 -17.76 30.70 -10.98
CA THR A 865 -18.56 30.70 -9.74
C THR A 865 -19.55 29.54 -9.67
N GLU A 866 -20.23 29.22 -10.78
CA GLU A 866 -21.26 28.19 -10.81
C GLU A 866 -20.67 26.81 -11.17
N THR A 867 -19.78 26.75 -12.16
CA THR A 867 -19.08 25.52 -12.56
C THR A 867 -17.85 25.22 -11.69
N GLY A 868 -17.32 26.21 -10.96
CA GLY A 868 -16.20 26.06 -10.04
C GLY A 868 -14.85 25.84 -10.72
N MET A 869 -14.73 26.27 -11.98
CA MET A 869 -13.52 26.10 -12.78
C MET A 869 -12.42 27.05 -12.30
N ALA A 870 -11.18 26.57 -12.18
CA ALA A 870 -10.06 27.45 -11.85
C ALA A 870 -9.73 28.35 -13.04
N GLY A 871 -9.27 29.58 -12.80
CA GLY A 871 -8.95 30.51 -13.88
C GLY A 871 -7.85 30.02 -14.80
N GLY A 872 -6.90 29.23 -14.28
CA GLY A 872 -5.88 28.55 -15.09
C GLY A 872 -6.46 27.53 -16.06
N ASP A 873 -7.47 26.76 -15.65
CA ASP A 873 -8.11 25.78 -16.53
C ASP A 873 -8.89 26.47 -17.68
N VAL A 874 -9.49 27.63 -17.40
CA VAL A 874 -10.15 28.46 -18.43
C VAL A 874 -9.13 28.96 -19.48
N ILE A 875 -7.93 29.37 -19.03
CA ILE A 875 -6.83 29.77 -19.90
C ILE A 875 -6.37 28.60 -20.77
N ASP A 876 -6.18 27.42 -20.18
CA ASP A 876 -5.73 26.22 -20.90
C ASP A 876 -6.72 25.82 -22.00
N GLN A 877 -8.02 25.86 -21.70
CA GLN A 877 -9.07 25.60 -22.70
C GLN A 877 -9.12 26.66 -23.79
N LEU A 878 -9.08 27.94 -23.43
CA LEU A 878 -9.02 29.03 -24.41
C LEU A 878 -7.84 28.83 -25.36
N HIS A 879 -6.66 28.50 -24.81
CA HIS A 879 -5.45 28.26 -25.58
C HIS A 879 -5.59 27.06 -26.54
N ARG A 880 -6.19 25.94 -26.09
CA ARG A 880 -6.44 24.77 -26.95
C ARG A 880 -7.38 25.08 -28.11
N SER A 881 -8.44 25.85 -27.87
CA SER A 881 -9.52 26.06 -28.84
C SER A 881 -9.40 27.33 -29.69
N VAL A 882 -8.38 28.20 -29.49
CA VAL A 882 -8.18 29.42 -30.32
C VAL A 882 -8.26 29.15 -31.81
N TRP A 883 -7.66 28.05 -32.27
CA TRP A 883 -7.59 27.70 -33.70
C TRP A 883 -8.83 26.99 -34.24
N GLU A 884 -9.73 26.57 -33.34
CA GLU A 884 -10.98 25.90 -33.68
C GLU A 884 -12.11 26.92 -33.91
N PHE A 885 -11.96 28.13 -33.35
CA PHE A 885 -12.89 29.24 -33.56
C PHE A 885 -12.82 29.76 -35.00
N ASP A 886 -13.97 30.20 -35.54
CA ASP A 886 -14.06 30.87 -36.85
C ASP A 886 -13.56 32.33 -36.78
N LEU A 887 -12.29 32.51 -36.41
CA LEU A 887 -11.61 33.79 -36.26
C LEU A 887 -10.71 34.09 -37.45
N SER A 888 -10.56 35.36 -37.81
CA SER A 888 -9.49 35.74 -38.72
C SER A 888 -8.13 35.49 -38.06
N GLU A 889 -7.09 35.22 -38.86
CA GLU A 889 -5.72 35.03 -38.35
C GLU A 889 -5.26 36.18 -37.43
N ARG A 890 -5.75 37.40 -37.65
CA ARG A 890 -5.41 38.56 -36.80
C ARG A 890 -6.09 38.50 -35.44
N GLU A 891 -7.36 38.12 -35.40
CA GLU A 891 -8.13 37.99 -34.16
C GLU A 891 -7.62 36.81 -33.33
N ALA A 892 -7.30 35.68 -33.97
CA ALA A 892 -6.69 34.53 -33.29
C ALA A 892 -5.34 34.89 -32.65
N VAL A 893 -4.49 35.64 -33.37
CA VAL A 893 -3.20 36.12 -32.83
C VAL A 893 -3.39 37.11 -31.68
N ALA A 894 -4.34 38.04 -31.80
CA ALA A 894 -4.66 38.98 -30.72
C ALA A 894 -5.15 38.24 -29.47
N LEU A 895 -6.05 37.26 -29.64
CA LEU A 895 -6.54 36.41 -28.57
C LEU A 895 -5.40 35.65 -27.87
N MET A 896 -4.49 35.04 -28.63
CA MET A 896 -3.30 34.38 -28.05
C MET A 896 -2.42 35.30 -27.23
N GLU A 897 -2.18 36.53 -27.71
CA GLU A 897 -1.38 37.51 -26.99
C GLU A 897 -2.02 37.85 -25.64
N ARG A 898 -3.35 38.01 -25.62
CA ARG A 898 -4.10 38.31 -24.39
C ARG A 898 -4.18 37.13 -23.44
N ILE A 899 -4.37 35.91 -23.95
CA ILE A 899 -4.30 34.66 -23.17
C ILE A 899 -2.95 34.56 -22.48
N GLY A 900 -1.84 34.77 -23.21
CA GLY A 900 -0.50 34.72 -22.63
C GLY A 900 -0.23 35.79 -21.57
N GLU A 901 -0.78 37.00 -21.74
CA GLU A 901 -0.66 38.08 -20.74
C GLU A 901 -1.45 37.77 -19.46
N ALA A 902 -2.64 37.18 -19.59
CA ALA A 902 -3.47 36.77 -18.46
C ALA A 902 -2.85 35.57 -17.71
N ASP A 903 -2.40 34.55 -18.45
CA ASP A 903 -1.73 33.36 -17.91
C ASP A 903 -0.53 33.73 -17.04
N TYR A 904 0.36 34.58 -17.57
CA TYR A 904 1.53 35.06 -16.84
C TYR A 904 1.16 35.77 -15.53
N ARG A 905 0.13 36.62 -15.54
CA ARG A 905 -0.29 37.36 -14.35
C ARG A 905 -0.94 36.46 -13.31
N ILE A 906 -1.73 35.49 -13.74
CA ILE A 906 -2.35 34.49 -12.85
C ILE A 906 -1.27 33.65 -12.19
N ALA A 907 -0.28 33.17 -12.95
CA ALA A 907 0.84 32.37 -12.43
C ALA A 907 1.71 33.10 -11.40
N GLU A 908 1.82 34.43 -11.47
CA GLU A 908 2.50 35.29 -10.48
C GLU A 908 1.63 35.62 -9.25
N GLY A 909 0.44 35.02 -9.13
CA GLY A 909 -0.46 35.17 -7.98
C GLY A 909 -1.43 36.35 -8.07
N ALA A 910 -1.72 36.87 -9.27
CA ALA A 910 -2.78 37.86 -9.45
C ALA A 910 -4.17 37.22 -9.31
N ASN A 911 -5.18 38.03 -8.99
CA ASN A 911 -6.56 37.55 -8.91
C ASN A 911 -7.09 37.10 -10.29
N GLU A 912 -7.46 35.82 -10.38
CA GLU A 912 -7.86 35.13 -11.60
C GLU A 912 -9.03 35.79 -12.32
N GLN A 913 -10.12 36.07 -11.60
CA GLN A 913 -11.32 36.68 -12.16
C GLN A 913 -11.01 38.05 -12.78
N VAL A 914 -10.22 38.89 -12.10
CA VAL A 914 -9.84 40.22 -12.62
C VAL A 914 -9.00 40.09 -13.90
N GLN A 915 -8.08 39.12 -13.98
CA GLN A 915 -7.26 38.94 -15.18
C GLN A 915 -8.07 38.43 -16.37
N LEU A 916 -8.98 37.48 -16.15
CA LEU A 916 -9.85 36.95 -17.20
C LEU A 916 -10.87 38.00 -17.68
N GLU A 917 -11.46 38.79 -16.78
CA GLU A 917 -12.30 39.93 -17.17
C GLU A 917 -11.49 40.97 -17.98
N SER A 918 -10.24 41.24 -17.59
CA SER A 918 -9.36 42.14 -18.33
C SER A 918 -9.02 41.61 -19.72
N LEU A 919 -8.82 40.30 -19.87
CA LEU A 919 -8.62 39.64 -21.16
C LEU A 919 -9.83 39.86 -22.06
N LEU A 920 -11.04 39.53 -21.58
CA LEU A 920 -12.27 39.68 -22.37
C LEU A 920 -12.54 41.16 -22.73
N ALA A 921 -12.31 42.08 -21.78
CA ALA A 921 -12.46 43.51 -22.02
C ALA A 921 -11.49 44.03 -23.09
N SER A 922 -10.26 43.51 -23.12
CA SER A 922 -9.26 43.92 -24.11
C SER A 922 -9.66 43.52 -25.53
N LEU A 923 -10.30 42.36 -25.71
CA LEU A 923 -10.82 41.90 -26.99
C LEU A 923 -12.00 42.75 -27.47
N SER A 924 -12.82 43.29 -26.55
CA SER A 924 -13.94 44.18 -26.90
C SER A 924 -13.53 45.61 -27.26
N LEU A 925 -12.26 46.00 -27.05
CA LEU A 925 -11.78 47.37 -27.24
C LEU A 925 -10.90 47.57 -28.49
N GLU A 926 -10.50 46.50 -29.16
CA GLU A 926 -9.68 46.55 -30.38
C GLU A 926 -10.57 46.75 -31.63
N GLU A 927 -10.55 47.96 -32.21
CA GLU A 927 -11.12 48.31 -33.54
C GLU A 927 -10.13 48.06 -34.70
#